data_AF-A0A7W0CMF7-F1
#
_entry.id   AF-A0A7W0CMF7-F1
#
_cell.length_a   1.000
_cell.length_b   1.000
_cell.length_c   1.000
_cell.angle_alpha   90.00
_cell.angle_beta   90.00
_cell.angle_gamma   90.00
#
_symmetry.space_group_name_H-M   'P 1'
#
loop_
_entity.id
_entity.type
_entity.pdbx_description
1 polymer ?
#
loop_
_entity_poly.entity_id
_entity_poly.type
_entity_poly.pdbx_seq_one_letter_code
_entity_poly.pdbx_strand_id
1 'polypeptide(L)'
;MEQMLGTRATRKEQALWMLEELVPGTGVNNLSVAFRVAGRLSRTRFLEAVGHLLHRHEILRTVFRIEAQGMMRQVVPIGEIDLSLEVGDSRPWLTAFLARPFQPEGELLVRAAVVEEPDGELYCLAIHHAIFDGLSAALLLNELVALYDGLAAAVAPAPAVLPAWEEPPADARSAEYWRAKLAGFRAAELDLWCEKPEASQTTLVGDIVNWELTPAAAAAARKMQRELRAPESVVLMAAYGVLLAAHGAGPDLTMGSPVSVRTPEAGMAIGYHINVLTLRTQIDWAESFRTYTRQTRRTFMEAMAHADYPVDELLELVAREGWRNNLFRHTFNYIPADLGGEFALDGMRAEPVVVENGASKFDLEFFVTATPESIKIRAAFCVDVLDRADVELLLARYDDMLVTLAEHPDRPLGETSVWCYQDRAAIEMANATERSVTPATVLEMIAGRVSRAPEEDVVAVLDGDRAIGLRRLWAAAEATRDRLAAAGVGTGDVVALLARRGPELAAAVIGVWLAGAAYLPLEPDHPEQRLDYQLDDSGAAVVLAGEGIVVPGERTVLPLVPVDSVRPVTGKVAAAFAITPSDCAYLIYTSGSTGLPKGTLIDHHSLANLVAHFARQLAAGPDDTVLWLTTFSFDISALELFLPLTAGARLAVAPDDARTQGEPLAEALQRYDVSIVQATPTTWRLVIDQVAPLLAGRRVLCGGEPMPDVLARRLTTTGCELYNVYGPTETTIWSTAGRIDPAHVRVDVGVPIANTKVYVADPSGRPLPIGTRGELCISGDGLAIGYHRRPELTSERFGTHAWYGRFYRTGDLAQWTLDGRLEILGRLDRQIKLRGNRIELAEVEGALLTHPDVRAAAVVVVGDPSADAVLWAFVVAPDNPEVTSQLWEHASSSLPFAATPQEYVTLDSFPMTGNDKVDYPALRRLATELRSVAVGATQELTDSSGDELVDTLVGLWKAMLSRGDLGPDSHFFAMGGHSLLAVQLLQEIKRATQIRLKLKDVFEEPTPAGLARRLRAAG
;
A
#
# COMPACT_ATOMS: atom_id res chain seq x y z
N MET A 1 -20.08 45.49 36.50
CA MET A 1 -19.00 46.41 36.06
C MET A 1 -17.74 45.57 35.93
N GLU A 2 -17.55 44.96 34.77
CA GLU A 2 -16.36 44.17 34.43
C GLU A 2 -15.16 45.13 34.39
N GLN A 3 -14.15 44.94 35.24
CA GLN A 3 -12.83 45.50 34.95
C GLN A 3 -12.21 44.60 33.87
N MET A 4 -12.50 44.92 32.60
CA MET A 4 -11.89 44.29 31.42
C MET A 4 -10.40 44.65 31.33
N LEU A 5 -9.57 44.00 32.11
CA LEU A 5 -8.12 43.93 31.87
C LEU A 5 -7.76 42.46 31.67
N GLY A 6 -8.29 41.86 30.60
CA GLY A 6 -7.87 40.52 30.17
C GLY A 6 -6.46 40.55 29.59
N THR A 7 -5.64 39.57 29.96
CA THR A 7 -4.29 39.35 29.41
C THR A 7 -4.39 38.65 28.04
N ARG A 8 -3.36 38.79 27.21
CA ARG A 8 -3.30 38.08 25.93
C ARG A 8 -3.08 36.59 26.19
N ALA A 9 -3.80 35.71 25.50
CA ALA A 9 -3.52 34.27 25.54
C ALA A 9 -2.12 33.99 24.97
N THR A 10 -1.42 33.02 25.53
CA THR A 10 -0.09 32.61 25.04
C THR A 10 -0.20 31.97 23.66
N ARG A 11 0.90 31.88 22.91
CA ARG A 11 0.87 31.22 21.59
C ARG A 11 0.47 29.75 21.71
N LYS A 12 0.95 29.09 22.77
CA LYS A 12 0.64 27.69 23.03
C LYS A 12 -0.84 27.44 23.32
N GLU A 13 -1.49 28.35 24.04
CA GLU A 13 -2.95 28.29 24.25
C GLU A 13 -3.73 28.51 22.96
N GLN A 14 -3.29 29.43 22.11
CA GLN A 14 -3.88 29.66 20.79
C GLN A 14 -3.73 28.44 19.87
N ALA A 15 -2.60 27.73 19.95
CA ALA A 15 -2.39 26.49 19.19
C ALA A 15 -3.36 25.37 19.61
N LEU A 16 -3.62 25.20 20.91
CA LEU A 16 -4.61 24.23 21.41
C LEU A 16 -6.03 24.60 20.98
N TRP A 17 -6.36 25.90 20.97
CA TRP A 17 -7.62 26.40 20.45
C TRP A 17 -7.81 26.13 18.95
N MET A 18 -6.77 26.40 18.15
CA MET A 18 -6.79 26.15 16.71
C MET A 18 -6.96 24.65 16.40
N LEU A 19 -6.36 23.77 17.20
CA LEU A 19 -6.55 22.32 17.06
C LEU A 19 -8.02 21.91 17.23
N GLU A 20 -8.73 22.53 18.18
CA GLU A 20 -10.14 22.27 18.47
C GLU A 20 -11.06 22.72 17.32
N GLU A 21 -10.80 23.90 16.74
CA GLU A 21 -11.56 24.42 15.58
C GLU A 21 -11.41 23.56 14.34
N LEU A 22 -10.24 22.94 14.16
CA LEU A 22 -9.95 22.17 12.99
C LEU A 22 -10.44 20.71 13.09
N VAL A 23 -10.61 20.15 14.31
CA VAL A 23 -11.31 18.87 14.54
C VAL A 23 -12.51 19.08 15.49
N PRO A 24 -13.56 19.79 15.02
CA PRO A 24 -14.67 20.17 15.88
C PRO A 24 -15.41 18.93 16.39
N GLY A 25 -15.84 18.97 17.65
CA GLY A 25 -16.60 17.88 18.26
C GLY A 25 -15.75 16.81 18.96
N THR A 26 -14.43 16.97 19.00
CA THR A 26 -13.53 16.06 19.72
C THR A 26 -13.12 16.65 21.07
N GLY A 27 -13.17 15.88 22.16
CA GLY A 27 -12.65 16.32 23.46
C GLY A 27 -11.13 16.17 23.59
N VAL A 28 -10.38 16.29 22.49
CA VAL A 28 -8.96 15.87 22.38
C VAL A 28 -8.04 16.64 23.34
N ASN A 29 -8.44 17.84 23.71
CA ASN A 29 -7.73 18.69 24.67
C ASN A 29 -8.27 18.59 26.11
N ASN A 30 -9.15 17.64 26.41
CA ASN A 30 -9.70 17.47 27.75
C ASN A 30 -8.82 16.50 28.55
N LEU A 31 -8.24 17.00 29.64
CA LEU A 31 -7.51 16.19 30.61
C LEU A 31 -8.44 15.74 31.74
N SER A 32 -8.19 14.55 32.29
CA SER A 32 -8.90 14.04 33.47
C SER A 32 -8.06 14.15 34.74
N VAL A 33 -8.67 14.62 35.83
CA VAL A 33 -8.19 14.35 37.20
C VAL A 33 -9.22 13.45 37.85
N ALA A 34 -8.92 12.15 37.95
CA ALA A 34 -9.88 11.17 38.44
C ALA A 34 -9.30 10.26 39.53
N PHE A 35 -10.17 9.83 40.44
CA PHE A 35 -9.82 8.91 41.52
C PHE A 35 -11.03 8.06 41.93
N ARG A 36 -10.75 6.82 42.28
CA ARG A 36 -11.75 5.87 42.79
C ARG A 36 -11.69 5.82 44.30
N VAL A 37 -12.84 5.80 44.95
CA VAL A 37 -12.97 5.64 46.40
C VAL A 37 -13.75 4.37 46.71
N ALA A 38 -13.24 3.58 47.64
CA ALA A 38 -13.89 2.37 48.16
C ALA A 38 -15.01 2.72 49.15
N GLY A 39 -16.08 3.36 48.65
CA GLY A 39 -17.20 3.87 49.44
C GLY A 39 -17.97 4.95 48.71
N ARG A 40 -18.79 5.70 49.46
CA ARG A 40 -19.51 6.88 48.94
C ARG A 40 -19.06 8.13 49.66
N LEU A 41 -18.60 9.12 48.91
CA LEU A 41 -18.25 10.43 49.46
C LEU A 41 -19.49 11.32 49.57
N SER A 42 -19.40 12.37 50.41
CA SER A 42 -20.37 13.46 50.37
C SER A 42 -20.14 14.28 49.11
N ARG A 43 -21.00 14.10 48.10
CA ARG A 43 -20.98 14.85 46.84
C ARG A 43 -21.03 16.37 47.06
N THR A 44 -21.75 16.83 48.08
CA THR A 44 -21.79 18.25 48.48
C THR A 44 -20.42 18.74 48.96
N ARG A 45 -19.75 18.00 49.84
CA ARG A 45 -18.39 18.36 50.30
C ARG A 45 -17.37 18.30 49.18
N PHE A 46 -17.53 17.35 48.25
CA PHE A 46 -16.69 17.27 47.06
C PHE A 46 -16.82 18.54 46.21
N LEU A 47 -18.05 18.96 45.90
CA LEU A 47 -18.29 20.21 45.16
C LEU A 47 -17.80 21.45 45.93
N GLU A 48 -17.95 21.51 47.25
CA GLU A 48 -17.41 22.59 48.08
C GLU A 48 -15.87 22.64 47.99
N ALA A 49 -15.20 21.50 48.08
CA ALA A 49 -13.74 21.41 47.97
C ALA A 49 -13.25 21.84 46.57
N VAL A 50 -13.92 21.41 45.49
CA VAL A 50 -13.61 21.87 44.13
C VAL A 50 -13.89 23.36 43.96
N GLY A 51 -14.98 23.86 44.54
CA GLY A 51 -15.29 25.29 44.60
C GLY A 51 -14.18 26.09 45.26
N HIS A 52 -13.60 25.59 46.36
CA HIS A 52 -12.43 26.21 47.00
C HIS A 52 -11.19 26.22 46.10
N LEU A 53 -10.92 25.15 45.34
CA LEU A 53 -9.82 25.11 44.37
C LEU A 53 -9.99 26.15 43.27
N LEU A 54 -11.20 26.30 42.74
CA LEU A 54 -11.51 27.28 41.71
C LEU A 54 -11.30 28.72 42.21
N HIS A 55 -11.72 29.02 43.45
CA HIS A 55 -11.47 30.34 44.05
C HIS A 55 -9.98 30.58 44.29
N ARG A 56 -9.25 29.55 44.71
CA ARG A 56 -7.83 29.58 45.04
C ARG A 56 -6.94 29.80 43.81
N HIS A 57 -7.24 29.16 42.68
CA HIS A 57 -6.43 29.22 41.46
C HIS A 57 -7.17 30.00 40.38
N GLU A 58 -6.75 31.23 40.12
CA GLU A 58 -7.37 32.11 39.11
C GLU A 58 -7.41 31.46 37.71
N ILE A 59 -6.39 30.69 37.36
CA ILE A 59 -6.29 29.99 36.08
C ILE A 59 -7.44 28.98 35.84
N LEU A 60 -7.97 28.35 36.89
CA LEU A 60 -9.08 27.39 36.77
C LEU A 60 -10.44 28.09 36.54
N ARG A 61 -10.50 29.40 36.76
CA ARG A 61 -11.65 30.25 36.45
C ARG A 61 -11.45 31.02 35.15
N THR A 62 -10.31 30.89 34.49
CA THR A 62 -10.01 31.64 33.29
C THR A 62 -10.86 31.13 32.12
N VAL A 63 -11.52 32.06 31.44
CA VAL A 63 -12.23 31.84 30.20
C VAL A 63 -11.53 32.60 29.08
N PHE A 64 -11.65 32.13 27.85
CA PHE A 64 -11.12 32.85 26.70
C PHE A 64 -12.21 33.65 25.99
N ARG A 65 -11.84 34.80 25.43
CA ARG A 65 -12.70 35.62 24.55
C ARG A 65 -11.94 36.03 23.30
N ILE A 66 -12.62 36.09 22.17
CA ILE A 66 -12.03 36.45 20.88
C ILE A 66 -12.46 37.88 20.54
N GLU A 67 -11.50 38.78 20.35
CA GLU A 67 -11.78 40.15 19.91
C GLU A 67 -12.02 40.20 18.39
N ALA A 68 -12.63 41.29 17.90
CA ALA A 68 -13.00 41.50 16.50
C ALA A 68 -11.83 41.42 15.48
N GLN A 69 -10.58 41.34 15.95
CA GLN A 69 -9.36 41.21 15.14
C GLN A 69 -8.78 39.78 15.18
N GLY A 70 -9.48 38.81 15.77
CA GLY A 70 -9.01 37.44 15.97
C GLY A 70 -8.06 37.24 17.14
N MET A 71 -7.84 38.28 17.97
CA MET A 71 -6.97 38.18 19.15
C MET A 71 -7.70 37.50 20.31
N MET A 72 -7.13 36.39 20.80
CA MET A 72 -7.63 35.65 21.96
C MET A 72 -7.11 36.25 23.27
N ARG A 73 -8.01 36.55 24.21
CA ARG A 73 -7.68 37.04 25.55
C ARG A 73 -8.15 36.08 26.63
N GLN A 74 -7.35 35.97 27.68
CA GLN A 74 -7.73 35.37 28.95
C GLN A 74 -8.52 36.39 29.78
N VAL A 75 -9.65 35.95 30.32
CA VAL A 75 -10.50 36.75 31.21
C VAL A 75 -10.79 35.91 32.45
N VAL A 76 -10.57 36.48 33.64
CA VAL A 76 -10.96 35.85 34.90
C VAL A 76 -12.29 36.46 35.35
N PRO A 77 -13.43 35.73 35.29
CA PRO A 77 -14.71 36.22 35.74
C PRO A 77 -14.71 36.50 37.25
N ILE A 78 -15.43 37.55 37.65
CA ILE A 78 -15.65 37.93 39.05
C ILE A 78 -17.11 37.60 39.38
N GLY A 79 -17.35 36.61 40.25
CA GLY A 79 -18.70 36.18 40.63
C GLY A 79 -18.74 34.77 41.24
N GLU A 80 -19.93 34.30 41.60
CA GLU A 80 -20.18 32.91 41.98
C GLU A 80 -19.92 31.97 40.79
N ILE A 81 -19.31 30.82 41.06
CA ILE A 81 -18.94 29.83 40.05
C ILE A 81 -19.98 28.72 40.08
N ASP A 82 -20.73 28.59 38.99
CA ASP A 82 -21.72 27.53 38.85
C ASP A 82 -21.04 26.25 38.34
N LEU A 83 -20.67 25.36 39.27
CA LEU A 83 -20.15 24.03 38.95
C LEU A 83 -21.15 22.98 39.45
N SER A 84 -21.66 22.17 38.52
CA SER A 84 -22.51 21.03 38.83
C SER A 84 -21.74 19.71 38.77
N LEU A 85 -22.19 18.72 39.55
CA LEU A 85 -21.68 17.35 39.50
C LEU A 85 -22.63 16.50 38.67
N GLU A 86 -22.18 16.06 37.50
CA GLU A 86 -22.93 15.14 36.67
C GLU A 86 -22.79 13.70 37.19
N VAL A 87 -23.87 12.93 37.16
CA VAL A 87 -23.89 11.55 37.66
C VAL A 87 -24.07 10.59 36.49
N GLY A 88 -23.08 9.75 36.27
CA GLY A 88 -23.09 8.68 35.27
C GLY A 88 -23.32 7.30 35.86
N ASP A 89 -23.61 6.35 34.98
CA ASP A 89 -23.91 4.96 35.34
C ASP A 89 -22.81 3.96 34.94
N SER A 90 -21.79 4.42 34.19
CA SER A 90 -20.82 3.52 33.57
C SER A 90 -19.53 4.22 33.14
N ARG A 91 -18.46 3.44 32.92
CA ARG A 91 -17.19 3.95 32.38
C ARG A 91 -17.30 4.51 30.95
N PRO A 92 -18.02 3.86 30.00
CA PRO A 92 -18.26 4.44 28.68
C PRO A 92 -18.96 5.80 28.72
N TRP A 93 -19.91 5.98 29.65
CA TRP A 93 -20.51 7.29 29.88
C TRP A 93 -19.48 8.32 30.32
N LEU A 94 -18.53 7.96 31.20
CA LEU A 94 -17.49 8.87 31.66
C LEU A 94 -16.48 9.24 30.56
N THR A 95 -16.15 8.29 29.68
CA THR A 95 -15.37 8.56 28.47
C THR A 95 -16.10 9.53 27.56
N ALA A 96 -17.41 9.34 27.33
CA ALA A 96 -18.22 10.28 26.56
C ALA A 96 -18.28 11.66 27.25
N PHE A 97 -18.39 11.71 28.58
CA PHE A 97 -18.33 12.95 29.37
C PHE A 97 -17.03 13.72 29.13
N LEU A 98 -15.88 13.04 29.11
CA LEU A 98 -14.56 13.62 28.80
C LEU A 98 -14.41 13.99 27.32
N ALA A 99 -15.05 13.27 26.41
CA ALA A 99 -15.02 13.55 24.97
C ALA A 99 -15.89 14.76 24.58
N ARG A 100 -16.76 15.26 25.47
CA ARG A 100 -17.57 16.46 25.18
C ARG A 100 -16.67 17.70 25.09
N PRO A 101 -16.61 18.40 23.94
CA PRO A 101 -15.75 19.57 23.78
C PRO A 101 -16.16 20.69 24.76
N PHE A 102 -15.19 21.54 25.13
CA PHE A 102 -15.50 22.83 25.75
C PHE A 102 -15.78 23.85 24.66
N GLN A 103 -16.74 24.75 24.90
CA GLN A 103 -16.94 25.93 24.10
C GLN A 103 -15.73 26.85 24.32
N PRO A 104 -14.95 27.14 23.27
CA PRO A 104 -13.69 27.84 23.45
C PRO A 104 -13.84 29.28 23.93
N GLU A 105 -15.02 29.88 23.72
CA GLU A 105 -15.33 31.24 24.14
C GLU A 105 -16.33 31.26 25.29
N GLY A 106 -15.94 31.88 26.40
CA GLY A 106 -16.83 32.23 27.52
C GLY A 106 -17.30 31.09 28.44
N GLU A 107 -16.97 29.83 28.17
CA GLU A 107 -17.30 28.69 29.06
C GLU A 107 -16.25 28.48 30.16
N LEU A 108 -16.69 28.04 31.34
CA LEU A 108 -15.80 27.51 32.38
C LEU A 108 -15.14 26.21 31.91
N LEU A 109 -13.81 26.20 31.87
CA LEU A 109 -13.01 25.08 31.35
C LEU A 109 -12.79 23.93 32.33
N VAL A 110 -13.74 23.74 33.26
CA VAL A 110 -13.74 22.70 34.30
C VAL A 110 -15.15 22.10 34.43
N ARG A 111 -15.28 20.78 34.36
CA ARG A 111 -16.52 20.05 34.63
C ARG A 111 -16.26 18.93 35.64
N ALA A 112 -17.27 18.57 36.42
CA ALA A 112 -17.18 17.50 37.42
C ALA A 112 -18.19 16.39 37.16
N ALA A 113 -17.74 15.14 37.31
CA ALA A 113 -18.58 13.96 37.20
C ALA A 113 -18.29 12.94 38.31
N VAL A 114 -19.30 12.11 38.59
CA VAL A 114 -19.18 10.91 39.41
C VAL A 114 -19.85 9.74 38.72
N VAL A 115 -19.23 8.56 38.78
CA VAL A 115 -19.82 7.29 38.34
C VAL A 115 -19.93 6.35 39.53
N GLU A 116 -21.09 5.73 39.69
CA GLU A 116 -21.29 4.67 40.68
C GLU A 116 -20.73 3.34 40.14
N GLU A 117 -19.80 2.72 40.86
CA GLU A 117 -19.26 1.39 40.56
C GLU A 117 -19.74 0.36 41.63
N PRO A 118 -19.73 -0.96 41.36
CA PRO A 118 -20.19 -1.96 42.33
C PRO A 118 -19.49 -1.89 43.69
N ASP A 119 -18.22 -1.50 43.70
CA ASP A 119 -17.35 -1.49 44.90
C ASP A 119 -17.01 -0.06 45.38
N GLY A 120 -17.66 0.98 44.86
CA GLY A 120 -17.35 2.37 45.23
C GLY A 120 -17.88 3.45 44.30
N GLU A 121 -17.25 4.62 44.32
CA GLU A 121 -17.53 5.74 43.42
C GLU A 121 -16.25 6.21 42.72
N LEU A 122 -16.36 6.57 41.45
CA LEU A 122 -15.29 7.15 40.63
C LEU A 122 -15.59 8.63 40.40
N TYR A 123 -14.76 9.51 40.98
CA TYR A 123 -14.86 10.95 40.81
C TYR A 123 -13.91 11.41 39.69
N CYS A 124 -14.35 12.37 38.87
CA CYS A 124 -13.58 12.86 37.74
C CYS A 124 -13.80 14.36 37.53
N LEU A 125 -12.71 15.10 37.33
CA LEU A 125 -12.72 16.47 36.83
C LEU A 125 -12.20 16.47 35.39
N ALA A 126 -13.02 16.94 34.45
CA ALA A 126 -12.59 17.26 33.10
C ALA A 126 -12.06 18.69 33.08
N ILE A 127 -10.82 18.90 32.65
CA ILE A 127 -10.18 20.22 32.61
C ILE A 127 -9.54 20.41 31.24
N HIS A 128 -9.79 21.55 30.60
CA HIS A 128 -9.20 21.85 29.29
C HIS A 128 -7.68 22.07 29.39
N HIS A 129 -6.91 21.49 28.48
CA HIS A 129 -5.44 21.50 28.50
C HIS A 129 -4.83 22.92 28.37
N ALA A 130 -5.57 23.89 27.83
CA ALA A 130 -5.11 25.28 27.74
C ALA A 130 -4.88 25.95 29.11
N ILE A 131 -5.53 25.48 30.17
CA ILE A 131 -5.40 26.04 31.53
C ILE A 131 -4.74 25.06 32.51
N PHE A 132 -4.29 23.89 32.04
CA PHE A 132 -3.94 22.78 32.90
C PHE A 132 -2.93 21.83 32.25
N ASP A 133 -2.08 21.18 33.04
CA ASP A 133 -1.13 20.19 32.56
C ASP A 133 -1.03 18.96 33.49
N GLY A 134 -0.23 17.96 33.09
CA GLY A 134 -0.10 16.71 33.85
C GLY A 134 0.51 16.88 35.25
N LEU A 135 1.42 17.84 35.46
CA LEU A 135 1.98 18.10 36.79
C LEU A 135 0.97 18.86 37.67
N SER A 136 0.17 19.72 37.07
CA SER A 136 -0.98 20.35 37.74
C SER A 136 -2.01 19.35 38.24
N ALA A 137 -2.20 18.21 37.56
CA ALA A 137 -3.11 17.15 38.01
C ALA A 137 -2.74 16.62 39.41
N ALA A 138 -1.46 16.31 39.63
CA ALA A 138 -0.98 15.79 40.91
C ALA A 138 -1.08 16.85 42.03
N LEU A 139 -0.75 18.10 41.74
CA LEU A 139 -0.88 19.22 42.69
C LEU A 139 -2.35 19.45 43.07
N LEU A 140 -3.24 19.48 42.08
CA LEU A 140 -4.67 19.69 42.27
C LEU A 140 -5.28 18.57 43.12
N LEU A 141 -4.91 17.31 42.85
CA LEU A 141 -5.41 16.17 43.60
C LEU A 141 -4.99 16.22 45.08
N ASN A 142 -3.73 16.56 45.35
CA ASN A 142 -3.24 16.71 46.73
C ASN A 142 -3.98 17.83 47.50
N GLU A 143 -4.22 18.97 46.85
CA GLU A 143 -5.00 20.06 47.45
C GLU A 143 -6.47 19.70 47.63
N LEU A 144 -7.08 18.97 46.69
CA LEU A 144 -8.46 18.49 46.77
C LEU A 144 -8.66 17.60 47.99
N VAL A 145 -7.74 16.65 48.22
CA VAL A 145 -7.77 15.75 49.39
C VAL A 145 -7.75 16.56 50.69
N ALA A 146 -6.81 17.51 50.81
CA ALA A 146 -6.67 18.34 52.01
C ALA A 146 -7.91 19.22 52.26
N LEU A 147 -8.51 19.79 51.21
CA LEU A 147 -9.71 20.61 51.33
C LEU A 147 -10.93 19.78 51.71
N TYR A 148 -11.09 18.59 51.15
CA TYR A 148 -12.21 17.70 51.46
C TYR A 148 -12.18 17.24 52.92
N ASP A 149 -11.01 16.91 53.46
CA ASP A 149 -10.83 16.49 54.87
C ASP A 149 -10.92 17.66 55.87
N GLY A 150 -11.26 18.87 55.41
CA GLY A 150 -11.42 20.04 56.27
C GLY A 150 -10.09 20.62 56.76
N LEU A 151 -8.96 20.24 56.15
CA LEU A 151 -7.62 20.73 56.46
C LEU A 151 -7.27 22.00 55.68
N ALA A 152 -8.23 22.91 55.50
CA ALA A 152 -8.04 24.14 54.72
C ALA A 152 -6.87 25.01 55.24
N ALA A 153 -6.58 24.97 56.54
CA ALA A 153 -5.44 25.66 57.15
C ALA A 153 -4.05 25.04 56.81
N ALA A 154 -4.01 23.82 56.27
CA ALA A 154 -2.80 23.14 55.83
C ALA A 154 -2.39 23.50 54.38
N VAL A 155 -3.24 24.22 53.65
CA VAL A 155 -3.00 24.62 52.25
C VAL A 155 -2.41 26.03 52.23
N ALA A 156 -1.10 26.17 51.97
CA ALA A 156 -0.39 27.45 51.87
C ALA A 156 -0.99 28.34 50.75
N PRO A 157 -0.88 29.68 50.76
CA PRO A 157 -1.42 30.55 49.69
C PRO A 157 -0.95 30.12 48.29
N ALA A 158 -1.83 30.20 47.29
CA ALA A 158 -1.45 29.88 45.92
C ALA A 158 -0.33 30.83 45.45
N PRO A 159 0.67 30.35 44.70
CA PRO A 159 1.65 31.23 44.07
C PRO A 159 0.92 32.25 43.21
N ALA A 160 1.35 33.51 43.22
CA ALA A 160 0.80 34.51 42.31
C ALA A 160 1.03 34.04 40.87
N VAL A 161 -0.05 33.94 40.09
CA VAL A 161 0.05 33.68 38.65
C VAL A 161 0.76 34.89 38.05
N LEU A 162 1.97 34.70 37.53
CA LEU A 162 2.63 35.76 36.77
C LEU A 162 1.71 36.09 35.58
N PRO A 163 1.34 37.36 35.36
CA PRO A 163 0.60 37.71 34.16
C PRO A 163 1.38 37.23 32.94
N ALA A 164 0.70 36.82 31.87
CA ALA A 164 1.34 36.62 30.57
C ALA A 164 1.77 37.99 30.00
N TRP A 165 2.75 38.65 30.60
CA TRP A 165 3.36 39.86 30.07
C TRP A 165 4.58 39.45 29.24
N GLU A 166 4.36 39.45 27.93
CA GLU A 166 5.32 39.20 26.84
C GLU A 166 6.08 37.88 26.98
N GLU A 167 5.70 36.87 26.16
CA GLU A 167 6.66 35.83 25.80
C GLU A 167 7.94 36.55 25.35
N PRO A 168 9.08 36.38 26.04
CA PRO A 168 10.30 37.03 25.63
C PRO A 168 10.55 36.64 24.16
N PRO A 169 10.94 37.59 23.29
CA PRO A 169 11.20 37.28 21.90
C PRO A 169 12.14 36.10 21.82
N ALA A 170 11.80 35.14 20.97
CA ALA A 170 12.55 33.90 20.85
C ALA A 170 14.04 34.20 20.70
N ASP A 171 14.84 33.62 21.60
CA ASP A 171 16.24 33.94 21.66
C ASP A 171 16.92 33.49 20.35
N ALA A 172 17.73 34.39 19.75
CA ALA A 172 18.35 34.16 18.45
C ALA A 172 19.28 32.93 18.44
N ARG A 173 19.88 32.57 19.58
CA ARG A 173 20.75 31.40 19.75
C ARG A 173 19.93 30.10 19.76
N SER A 174 18.77 30.08 20.41
CA SER A 174 17.83 28.95 20.34
C SER A 174 17.28 28.78 18.92
N ALA A 175 16.90 29.87 18.24
CA ALA A 175 16.47 29.83 16.84
C ALA A 175 17.56 29.27 15.91
N GLU A 176 18.82 29.69 16.09
CA GLU A 176 19.97 29.19 15.32
C GLU A 176 20.23 27.70 15.59
N TYR A 177 20.19 27.28 16.86
CA TYR A 177 20.31 25.87 17.24
C TYR A 177 19.26 25.01 16.55
N TRP A 178 17.98 25.39 16.64
CA TRP A 178 16.89 24.60 16.07
C TRP A 178 16.94 24.56 14.54
N ARG A 179 17.26 25.69 13.89
CA ARG A 179 17.48 25.73 12.44
C ARG A 179 18.61 24.79 12.02
N ALA A 180 19.71 24.74 12.77
CA ALA A 180 20.82 23.84 12.48
C ALA A 180 20.47 22.37 12.76
N LYS A 181 19.77 22.07 13.86
CA LYS A 181 19.42 20.70 14.27
C LYS A 181 18.39 20.07 13.32
N LEU A 182 17.43 20.86 12.85
CA LEU A 182 16.37 20.43 11.94
C LEU A 182 16.74 20.64 10.46
N ALA A 183 17.92 21.18 10.16
CA ALA A 183 18.40 21.35 8.79
C ALA A 183 18.46 20.00 8.05
N GLY A 184 17.91 19.97 6.84
CA GLY A 184 17.88 18.77 6.01
C GLY A 184 17.02 17.64 6.58
N PHE A 185 16.34 17.85 7.71
CA PHE A 185 15.25 16.97 8.12
C PHE A 185 14.16 17.13 7.07
N ARG A 186 13.93 16.06 6.33
CA ARG A 186 12.68 15.88 5.61
C ARG A 186 11.84 15.08 6.59
N ALA A 187 10.67 15.60 6.97
CA ALA A 187 9.67 14.76 7.63
C ALA A 187 9.64 13.48 6.83
N ALA A 188 10.12 12.39 7.43
CA ALA A 188 10.24 11.16 6.68
C ALA A 188 8.82 10.84 6.23
N GLU A 189 8.59 10.74 4.92
CA GLU A 189 7.39 10.11 4.36
C GLU A 189 7.31 8.62 4.74
N LEU A 190 8.25 8.15 5.58
CA LEU A 190 8.20 6.87 6.25
C LEU A 190 7.30 7.00 7.48
N ASP A 191 6.01 7.01 7.16
CA ASP A 191 4.96 6.56 8.05
C ASP A 191 5.43 5.27 8.71
N LEU A 192 5.46 5.27 10.04
CA LEU A 192 5.22 4.04 10.76
C LEU A 192 3.99 3.41 10.11
N TRP A 193 4.18 2.31 9.39
CA TRP A 193 3.08 1.56 8.79
C TRP A 193 2.31 2.46 7.79
N CYS A 194 2.87 2.70 6.60
CA CYS A 194 2.25 3.42 5.45
C CYS A 194 0.74 3.53 5.59
N GLU A 195 0.19 4.75 5.69
CA GLU A 195 -1.21 5.00 6.06
C GLU A 195 -2.19 3.97 5.49
N LYS A 196 -3.19 3.56 6.28
CA LYS A 196 -4.33 2.82 5.74
C LYS A 196 -4.83 3.59 4.50
N PRO A 197 -4.92 2.97 3.32
CA PRO A 197 -5.42 3.64 2.14
C PRO A 197 -6.82 4.18 2.48
N GLU A 198 -7.06 5.47 2.19
CA GLU A 198 -8.39 6.12 2.15
C GLU A 198 -8.94 6.87 3.38
N ALA A 199 -8.16 7.22 4.41
CA ALA A 199 -8.64 8.20 5.40
C ALA A 199 -8.40 9.65 4.90
N SER A 200 -9.24 10.14 3.99
CA SER A 200 -9.19 11.54 3.51
C SER A 200 -9.52 12.58 4.60
N GLN A 201 -9.93 12.14 5.79
CA GLN A 201 -10.13 12.95 6.99
C GLN A 201 -9.70 12.13 8.22
N THR A 202 -8.77 12.66 9.02
CA THR A 202 -8.38 12.06 10.30
C THR A 202 -9.49 12.22 11.33
N THR A 203 -9.89 11.13 11.95
CA THR A 203 -10.93 11.11 12.99
C THR A 203 -10.36 11.45 14.38
N LEU A 204 -9.03 11.36 14.54
CA LEU A 204 -8.31 11.44 15.82
C LEU A 204 -8.81 10.45 16.88
N VAL A 205 -9.55 9.41 16.49
CA VAL A 205 -9.98 8.37 17.41
C VAL A 205 -8.75 7.62 17.91
N GLY A 206 -8.66 7.47 19.23
CA GLY A 206 -7.55 6.81 19.91
C GLY A 206 -7.98 5.53 20.61
N ASP A 207 -7.07 4.57 20.68
CA ASP A 207 -7.16 3.42 21.59
C ASP A 207 -5.85 3.32 22.41
N ILE A 208 -5.88 2.52 23.47
CA ILE A 208 -4.81 2.41 24.45
C ILE A 208 -4.51 0.95 24.79
N VAL A 209 -3.22 0.62 24.78
CA VAL A 209 -2.70 -0.64 25.34
C VAL A 209 -1.91 -0.32 26.61
N ASN A 210 -2.27 -0.97 27.72
CA ASN A 210 -1.51 -0.93 28.95
C ASN A 210 -0.59 -2.15 29.00
N TRP A 211 0.69 -1.93 29.27
CA TRP A 211 1.72 -2.95 29.29
C TRP A 211 2.60 -2.80 30.51
N GLU A 212 2.82 -3.88 31.23
CA GLU A 212 3.80 -3.92 32.32
C GLU A 212 5.02 -4.68 31.83
N LEU A 213 6.19 -4.04 31.87
CA LEU A 213 7.42 -4.70 31.46
C LEU A 213 7.66 -5.93 32.31
N THR A 214 8.15 -7.00 31.67
CA THR A 214 8.53 -8.21 32.38
C THR A 214 9.62 -7.89 33.41
N PRO A 215 9.72 -8.65 34.51
CA PRO A 215 10.79 -8.47 35.48
C PRO A 215 12.19 -8.51 34.85
N ALA A 216 12.37 -9.29 33.79
CA ALA A 216 13.61 -9.38 33.03
C ALA A 216 13.91 -8.08 32.27
N ALA A 217 12.95 -7.54 31.52
CA ALA A 217 13.10 -6.28 30.79
C ALA A 217 13.33 -5.08 31.72
N ALA A 218 12.58 -4.99 32.83
CA ALA A 218 12.77 -3.94 33.83
C ALA A 218 14.17 -4.02 34.48
N ALA A 219 14.65 -5.22 34.82
CA ALA A 219 16.01 -5.41 35.34
C ALA A 219 17.07 -5.07 34.29
N ALA A 220 16.84 -5.39 33.02
CA ALA A 220 17.71 -5.07 31.90
C ALA A 220 17.85 -3.55 31.69
N ALA A 221 16.74 -2.80 31.69
CA ALA A 221 16.74 -1.34 31.61
C ALA A 221 17.57 -0.70 32.74
N ARG A 222 17.37 -1.14 33.99
CA ARG A 222 18.12 -0.66 35.16
C ARG A 222 19.59 -1.07 35.14
N LYS A 223 19.91 -2.25 34.59
CA LYS A 223 21.30 -2.67 34.36
C LYS A 223 21.98 -1.72 33.38
N MET A 224 21.33 -1.43 32.24
CA MET A 224 21.83 -0.49 31.23
C MET A 224 21.98 0.93 31.80
N GLN A 225 21.05 1.41 32.62
CA GLN A 225 21.19 2.71 33.32
C GLN A 225 22.55 2.82 34.03
N ARG A 226 22.94 1.79 34.79
CA ARG A 226 24.21 1.76 35.53
C ARG A 226 25.42 1.62 34.60
N GLU A 227 25.37 0.70 33.64
CA GLU A 227 26.50 0.39 32.74
C GLU A 227 26.78 1.48 31.72
N LEU A 228 25.72 2.13 31.21
CA LEU A 228 25.80 3.23 30.24
C LEU A 228 25.96 4.60 30.92
N ARG A 229 25.82 4.65 32.26
CA ARG A 229 25.83 5.87 33.07
C ARG A 229 24.85 6.94 32.57
N ALA A 230 23.67 6.50 32.13
CA ALA A 230 22.61 7.36 31.59
C ALA A 230 21.35 7.24 32.48
N PRO A 231 20.49 8.28 32.56
CA PRO A 231 19.19 8.17 33.23
C PRO A 231 18.32 7.06 32.63
N GLU A 232 17.47 6.42 33.44
CA GLU A 232 16.56 5.34 32.98
C GLU A 232 15.65 5.83 31.84
N SER A 233 15.15 7.07 31.95
CA SER A 233 14.37 7.72 30.89
C SER A 233 15.11 7.78 29.55
N VAL A 234 16.41 8.07 29.54
CA VAL A 234 17.22 8.14 28.32
C VAL A 234 17.50 6.76 27.73
N VAL A 235 17.69 5.75 28.57
CA VAL A 235 17.88 4.36 28.11
C VAL A 235 16.61 3.84 27.44
N LEU A 236 15.45 4.02 28.09
CA LEU A 236 14.16 3.60 27.55
C LEU A 236 13.81 4.40 26.28
N MET A 237 14.06 5.70 26.26
CA MET A 237 13.86 6.53 25.07
C MET A 237 14.78 6.14 23.90
N ALA A 238 16.05 5.80 24.17
CA ALA A 238 16.95 5.30 23.14
C ALA A 238 16.46 3.94 22.60
N ALA A 239 16.03 3.04 23.47
CA ALA A 239 15.42 1.77 23.06
C ALA A 239 14.17 2.03 22.19
N TYR A 240 13.32 2.99 22.57
CA TYR A 240 12.13 3.35 21.80
C TYR A 240 12.49 3.85 20.39
N GLY A 241 13.51 4.71 20.25
CA GLY A 241 13.98 5.14 18.93
C GLY A 241 14.49 3.98 18.06
N VAL A 242 15.20 3.02 18.66
CA VAL A 242 15.65 1.80 17.97
C VAL A 242 14.46 0.94 17.52
N LEU A 243 13.44 0.81 18.36
CA LEU A 243 12.20 0.11 18.03
C LEU A 243 11.53 0.72 16.81
N LEU A 244 11.30 2.04 16.82
CA LEU A 244 10.65 2.77 15.72
C LEU A 244 11.41 2.59 14.40
N ALA A 245 12.73 2.75 14.42
CA ALA A 245 13.58 2.60 13.24
C ALA A 245 13.60 1.18 12.68
N ALA A 246 13.53 0.17 13.56
CA ALA A 246 13.43 -1.23 13.15
C ALA A 246 12.06 -1.59 12.54
N HIS A 247 11.04 -0.77 12.78
CA HIS A 247 9.66 -0.96 12.31
C HIS A 247 9.24 0.05 11.23
N GLY A 248 10.20 0.54 10.45
CA GLY A 248 9.91 1.30 9.23
C GLY A 248 10.01 2.82 9.36
N ALA A 249 10.17 3.40 10.55
CA ALA A 249 10.32 4.86 10.71
C ALA A 249 11.66 5.42 10.16
N GLY A 250 12.55 4.54 9.70
CA GLY A 250 13.85 4.89 9.12
C GLY A 250 14.92 5.24 10.17
N PRO A 251 16.18 5.46 9.74
CA PRO A 251 17.27 5.77 10.66
C PRO A 251 17.32 7.24 11.11
N ASP A 252 16.71 8.19 10.40
CA ASP A 252 16.67 9.61 10.77
C ASP A 252 15.29 9.95 11.34
N LEU A 253 15.19 9.96 12.66
CA LEU A 253 13.92 9.97 13.39
C LEU A 253 13.75 11.28 14.13
N THR A 254 12.50 11.72 14.26
CA THR A 254 12.10 12.74 15.22
C THR A 254 11.06 12.19 16.17
N MET A 255 11.25 12.42 17.46
CA MET A 255 10.30 12.06 18.50
C MET A 255 10.03 13.26 19.39
N GLY A 256 8.76 13.42 19.80
CA GLY A 256 8.38 14.42 20.79
C GLY A 256 8.66 13.91 22.20
N SER A 257 9.18 14.76 23.06
CA SER A 257 9.27 14.48 24.49
C SER A 257 8.68 15.64 25.29
N PRO A 258 7.49 15.46 25.89
CA PRO A 258 6.89 16.48 26.75
C PRO A 258 7.80 16.77 27.95
N VAL A 259 8.07 18.04 28.19
CA VAL A 259 8.86 18.52 29.33
C VAL A 259 8.16 19.67 30.02
N SER A 260 8.31 19.76 31.33
CA SER A 260 7.85 20.92 32.10
C SER A 260 8.90 22.03 32.01
N VAL A 261 8.47 23.23 31.63
CA VAL A 261 9.31 24.44 31.57
C VAL A 261 9.04 25.40 32.73
N ARG A 262 8.54 24.89 33.87
CA ARG A 262 8.29 25.70 35.07
C ARG A 262 9.60 26.25 35.61
N THR A 263 9.66 27.57 35.80
CA THR A 263 10.75 28.19 36.55
C THR A 263 10.64 27.83 38.03
N PRO A 264 11.74 27.91 38.81
CA PRO A 264 11.70 27.68 40.26
C PRO A 264 10.63 28.52 40.98
N GLU A 265 10.38 29.75 40.51
CA GLU A 265 9.36 30.66 41.05
C GLU A 265 7.92 30.20 40.71
N ALA A 266 7.74 29.53 39.57
CA ALA A 266 6.45 29.00 39.12
C ALA A 266 6.21 27.54 39.54
N GLY A 267 7.15 26.90 40.25
CA GLY A 267 7.20 25.44 40.45
C GLY A 267 5.95 24.77 41.03
N MET A 268 5.11 25.53 41.74
CA MET A 268 3.85 25.05 42.35
C MET A 268 2.58 25.68 41.74
N ALA A 269 2.70 26.48 40.67
CA ALA A 269 1.54 27.09 40.03
C ALA A 269 0.75 26.04 39.21
N ILE A 270 -0.57 26.15 39.22
CA ILE A 270 -1.44 25.40 38.32
C ILE A 270 -1.54 26.18 37.01
N GLY A 271 -1.42 25.50 35.87
CA GLY A 271 -1.44 26.14 34.55
C GLY A 271 -0.86 25.24 33.47
N TYR A 272 -0.81 25.74 32.23
CA TYR A 272 -0.20 25.04 31.10
C TYR A 272 1.28 25.41 30.96
N HIS A 273 2.16 24.55 31.48
CA HIS A 273 3.62 24.77 31.48
C HIS A 273 4.40 23.67 30.75
N ILE A 274 3.75 22.93 29.86
CA ILE A 274 4.40 21.91 29.04
C ILE A 274 4.95 22.55 27.76
N ASN A 275 6.12 22.09 27.34
CA ASN A 275 6.56 22.19 25.95
C ASN A 275 6.91 20.78 25.45
N VAL A 276 6.82 20.54 24.15
CA VAL A 276 7.20 19.24 23.57
C VAL A 276 8.52 19.41 22.83
N LEU A 277 9.59 18.82 23.37
CA LEU A 277 10.90 18.86 22.73
C LEU A 277 10.88 17.99 21.47
N THR A 278 11.36 18.54 20.37
CA THR A 278 11.65 17.75 19.17
C THR A 278 13.04 17.14 19.30
N LEU A 279 13.11 15.83 19.47
CA LEU A 279 14.37 15.09 19.55
C LEU A 279 14.64 14.40 18.22
N ARG A 280 15.52 15.01 17.41
CA ARG A 280 16.03 14.38 16.19
C ARG A 280 17.23 13.49 16.51
N THR A 281 17.11 12.20 16.26
CA THR A 281 18.19 11.21 16.42
C THR A 281 18.44 10.51 15.10
N GLN A 282 19.70 10.13 14.88
CA GLN A 282 20.11 9.35 13.72
C GLN A 282 20.71 8.04 14.19
N ILE A 283 20.19 6.93 13.68
CA ILE A 283 20.66 5.58 13.96
C ILE A 283 21.57 5.14 12.83
N ASP A 284 22.84 4.91 13.17
CA ASP A 284 23.76 4.15 12.35
C ASP A 284 23.72 2.68 12.81
N TRP A 285 23.30 1.78 11.92
CA TRP A 285 23.19 0.36 12.22
C TRP A 285 24.55 -0.33 12.42
N ALA A 286 25.65 0.30 12.00
CA ALA A 286 27.00 -0.17 12.30
C ALA A 286 27.45 0.22 13.72
N GLU A 287 26.80 1.19 14.36
CA GLU A 287 27.12 1.61 15.73
C GLU A 287 26.43 0.74 16.78
N SER A 288 26.98 0.76 17.99
CA SER A 288 26.43 0.02 19.13
C SER A 288 25.35 0.79 19.88
N PHE A 289 24.49 0.07 20.61
CA PHE A 289 23.47 0.69 21.46
C PHE A 289 24.06 1.65 22.51
N ARG A 290 25.26 1.34 23.03
CA ARG A 290 26.01 2.24 23.93
C ARG A 290 26.30 3.58 23.27
N THR A 291 26.73 3.57 22.01
CA THR A 291 27.08 4.78 21.26
C THR A 291 25.82 5.59 20.99
N TYR A 292 24.77 4.93 20.51
CA TYR A 292 23.48 5.56 20.28
C TYR A 292 22.87 6.16 21.56
N THR A 293 22.88 5.46 22.70
CA THR A 293 22.38 5.99 23.97
C THR A 293 23.13 7.25 24.41
N ARG A 294 24.46 7.33 24.17
CA ARG A 294 25.24 8.54 24.44
C ARG A 294 24.83 9.69 23.53
N GLN A 295 24.56 9.43 22.25
CA GLN A 295 24.06 10.41 21.31
C GLN A 295 22.67 10.91 21.72
N THR A 296 21.74 10.01 22.05
CA THR A 296 20.40 10.34 22.54
C THR A 296 20.46 11.19 23.80
N ARG A 297 21.33 10.84 24.76
CA ARG A 297 21.56 11.66 25.95
C ARG A 297 22.03 13.07 25.60
N ARG A 298 23.02 13.18 24.69
CA ARG A 298 23.55 14.48 24.26
C ARG A 298 22.45 15.32 23.61
N THR A 299 21.72 14.75 22.65
CA THR A 299 20.60 15.42 21.97
C THR A 299 19.53 15.87 22.95
N PHE A 300 19.16 15.04 23.94
CA PHE A 300 18.19 15.41 24.97
C PHE A 300 18.68 16.59 25.81
N MET A 301 19.93 16.56 26.28
CA MET A 301 20.49 17.65 27.08
C MET A 301 20.66 18.96 26.29
N GLU A 302 21.05 18.87 25.01
CA GLU A 302 21.12 20.02 24.10
C GLU A 302 19.72 20.61 23.89
N ALA A 303 18.71 19.79 23.58
CA ALA A 303 17.34 20.25 23.41
C ALA A 303 16.76 20.86 24.70
N MET A 304 17.06 20.29 25.87
CA MET A 304 16.65 20.82 27.18
C MET A 304 17.18 22.25 27.43
N ALA A 305 18.37 22.58 26.92
CA ALA A 305 18.94 23.93 27.06
C ALA A 305 18.19 25.00 26.23
N HIS A 306 17.30 24.55 25.34
CA HIS A 306 16.47 25.36 24.45
C HIS A 306 14.98 25.01 24.60
N ALA A 307 14.59 24.47 25.76
CA ALA A 307 13.26 23.91 26.01
C ALA A 307 12.15 24.97 26.10
N ASP A 308 12.50 26.22 26.32
CA ASP A 308 11.61 27.37 26.36
C ASP A 308 11.21 27.87 24.96
N TYR A 309 11.93 27.45 23.91
CA TYR A 309 11.64 27.84 22.54
C TYR A 309 10.25 27.32 22.09
N PRO A 310 9.33 28.19 21.62
CA PRO A 310 7.98 27.79 21.26
C PRO A 310 7.94 26.79 20.10
N VAL A 311 7.15 25.72 20.23
CA VAL A 311 7.00 24.71 19.18
C VAL A 311 6.40 25.28 17.88
N ASP A 312 5.53 26.29 17.99
CA ASP A 312 4.93 26.94 16.81
C ASP A 312 5.99 27.66 15.96
N GLU A 313 7.01 28.24 16.60
CA GLU A 313 8.14 28.83 15.89
C GLU A 313 9.08 27.75 15.31
N LEU A 314 9.18 26.58 15.94
CA LEU A 314 9.87 25.43 15.34
C LEU A 314 9.15 24.95 14.08
N LEU A 315 7.82 24.95 14.10
CA LEU A 315 7.00 24.60 12.95
C LEU A 315 7.24 25.60 11.82
N GLU A 316 7.31 26.92 12.06
CA GLU A 316 7.66 27.89 11.02
C GLU A 316 9.05 27.69 10.40
N LEU A 317 10.00 27.12 11.15
CA LEU A 317 11.35 26.81 10.64
C LEU A 317 11.37 25.58 9.71
N VAL A 318 10.37 24.70 9.79
CA VAL A 318 10.36 23.39 9.10
C VAL A 318 9.16 23.22 8.15
N ALA A 319 8.05 23.94 8.36
CA ALA A 319 6.80 23.76 7.64
C ALA A 319 6.76 24.60 6.36
N ARG A 320 6.56 23.91 5.24
CA ARG A 320 5.89 24.41 4.04
C ARG A 320 4.64 23.54 3.84
N GLU A 321 3.50 24.08 4.29
CA GLU A 321 2.12 23.60 4.14
C GLU A 321 1.71 22.25 4.81
N GLY A 322 0.57 22.26 5.51
CA GLY A 322 -0.08 21.09 6.14
C GLY A 322 -0.11 21.13 7.68
N TRP A 323 -1.25 20.81 8.28
CA TRP A 323 -1.54 20.96 9.73
C TRP A 323 -1.17 19.74 10.58
N ARG A 324 -0.75 18.61 10.01
CA ARG A 324 -0.12 17.58 10.86
C ARG A 324 1.19 18.13 11.42
N ASN A 325 1.47 17.82 12.69
CA ASN A 325 2.77 18.06 13.32
C ASN A 325 3.86 17.32 12.51
N ASN A 326 4.33 17.93 11.42
CA ASN A 326 5.34 17.35 10.53
C ASN A 326 6.71 17.25 11.21
N LEU A 327 6.85 17.78 12.44
CA LEU A 327 8.05 17.67 13.24
C LEU A 327 8.20 16.31 13.89
N PHE A 328 7.13 15.69 14.40
CA PHE A 328 7.16 14.35 15.00
C PHE A 328 5.76 13.76 15.07
N ARG A 329 5.66 12.46 14.79
CA ARG A 329 4.40 11.69 14.82
C ARG A 329 4.30 10.77 16.04
N HIS A 330 5.40 10.64 16.77
CA HIS A 330 5.54 9.74 17.90
C HIS A 330 6.10 10.48 19.11
N THR A 331 5.62 10.14 20.31
CA THR A 331 6.06 10.79 21.54
C THR A 331 6.48 9.79 22.62
N PHE A 332 7.48 10.18 23.40
CA PHE A 332 7.96 9.43 24.56
C PHE A 332 7.91 10.32 25.80
N ASN A 333 6.97 10.01 26.69
CA ASN A 333 6.69 10.74 27.92
C ASN A 333 7.08 9.88 29.12
N TYR A 334 8.08 10.34 29.88
CA TYR A 334 8.54 9.66 31.10
C TYR A 334 7.98 10.38 32.34
N ILE A 335 7.13 9.69 33.09
CA ILE A 335 6.44 10.22 34.28
C ILE A 335 7.06 9.58 35.54
N PRO A 336 7.68 10.38 36.43
CA PRO A 336 8.15 9.89 37.71
C PRO A 336 7.00 9.33 38.57
N ALA A 337 7.19 8.16 39.19
CA ALA A 337 6.16 7.47 39.96
C ALA A 337 5.69 8.19 41.23
N ASP A 338 6.46 9.15 41.74
CA ASP A 338 6.18 9.86 43.01
C ASP A 338 4.90 10.74 42.95
N LEU A 339 4.22 10.79 41.81
CA LEU A 339 3.03 11.59 41.56
C LEU A 339 1.70 10.79 41.66
N GLY A 340 1.72 9.52 42.08
CA GLY A 340 0.50 8.71 42.22
C GLY A 340 0.65 7.50 43.13
N GLY A 341 -0.10 7.48 44.23
CA GLY A 341 -0.22 6.36 45.15
C GLY A 341 -1.59 6.35 45.83
N GLU A 342 -1.92 5.27 46.54
CA GLU A 342 -3.13 5.21 47.35
C GLU A 342 -3.11 6.28 48.44
N PHE A 343 -4.26 6.92 48.64
CA PHE A 343 -4.48 7.93 49.66
C PHE A 343 -5.76 7.63 50.44
N ALA A 344 -5.95 8.33 51.56
CA ALA A 344 -7.17 8.26 52.33
C ALA A 344 -7.95 9.56 52.17
N LEU A 345 -9.28 9.46 52.10
CA LEU A 345 -10.17 10.61 52.00
C LEU A 345 -11.42 10.32 52.85
N ASP A 346 -11.66 11.10 53.91
CA ASP A 346 -12.64 10.82 54.97
C ASP A 346 -12.53 9.39 55.53
N GLY A 347 -11.29 8.94 55.71
CA GLY A 347 -10.96 7.59 56.21
C GLY A 347 -11.20 6.45 55.23
N MET A 348 -11.71 6.72 54.03
CA MET A 348 -11.89 5.73 52.96
C MET A 348 -10.64 5.62 52.11
N ARG A 349 -10.34 4.40 51.64
CA ARG A 349 -9.25 4.13 50.70
C ARG A 349 -9.62 4.70 49.33
N ALA A 350 -8.71 5.50 48.77
CA ALA A 350 -8.85 6.12 47.47
C ALA A 350 -7.58 5.92 46.64
N GLU A 351 -7.73 5.85 45.32
CA GLU A 351 -6.61 5.71 44.40
C GLU A 351 -6.83 6.55 43.13
N PRO A 352 -5.78 7.18 42.58
CA PRO A 352 -5.88 7.85 41.28
C PRO A 352 -6.25 6.85 40.18
N VAL A 353 -7.10 7.29 39.25
CA VAL A 353 -7.50 6.51 38.07
C VAL A 353 -7.27 7.37 36.83
N VAL A 354 -6.67 6.79 35.80
CA VAL A 354 -6.57 7.43 34.49
C VAL A 354 -7.88 7.17 33.73
N VAL A 355 -8.56 8.22 33.31
CA VAL A 355 -9.77 8.12 32.49
C VAL A 355 -9.54 8.92 31.21
N GLU A 356 -9.77 8.27 30.08
CA GLU A 356 -9.34 8.79 28.78
C GLU A 356 -10.55 9.28 27.99
N ASN A 357 -10.32 10.26 27.13
CA ASN A 357 -11.34 10.86 26.26
C ASN A 357 -11.53 10.09 24.94
N GLY A 358 -10.77 9.02 24.70
CA GLY A 358 -10.84 8.19 23.49
C GLY A 358 -10.26 8.87 22.24
N ALA A 359 -9.45 9.92 22.38
CA ALA A 359 -8.81 10.62 21.28
C ALA A 359 -7.28 10.50 21.33
N SER A 360 -6.61 10.57 20.18
CA SER A 360 -5.14 10.56 20.08
C SER A 360 -4.66 11.71 19.18
N LYS A 361 -3.69 12.49 19.68
CA LYS A 361 -3.06 13.61 18.93
C LYS A 361 -1.88 13.17 18.06
N PHE A 362 -1.35 11.99 18.34
CA PHE A 362 -0.17 11.42 17.72
C PHE A 362 -0.49 10.02 17.21
N ASP A 363 0.32 9.51 16.29
CA ASP A 363 0.15 8.14 15.80
C ASP A 363 0.41 7.14 16.93
N LEU A 364 1.43 7.42 17.75
CA LEU A 364 1.83 6.59 18.88
C LEU A 364 2.48 7.42 19.98
N GLU A 365 2.00 7.27 21.21
CA GLU A 365 2.52 7.95 22.39
C GLU A 365 2.78 6.95 23.52
N PHE A 366 4.01 6.91 24.00
CA PHE A 366 4.40 6.10 25.16
C PHE A 366 4.39 6.94 26.42
N PHE A 367 3.53 6.60 27.36
CA PHE A 367 3.57 7.10 28.73
C PHE A 367 4.22 6.05 29.63
N VAL A 368 5.45 6.32 30.06
CA VAL A 368 6.26 5.41 30.86
C VAL A 368 6.29 5.85 32.31
N THR A 369 5.82 4.99 33.20
CA THR A 369 5.86 5.19 34.66
C THR A 369 6.74 4.12 35.28
N ALA A 370 7.80 4.54 35.97
CA ALA A 370 8.75 3.62 36.63
C ALA A 370 8.71 3.79 38.15
N THR A 371 8.35 2.72 38.86
CA THR A 371 8.51 2.59 40.32
C THR A 371 9.75 1.74 40.64
N PRO A 372 10.19 1.63 41.91
CA PRO A 372 11.23 0.66 42.29
C PRO A 372 10.85 -0.80 41.99
N GLU A 373 9.57 -1.14 41.97
CA GLU A 373 9.05 -2.51 41.77
C GLU A 373 8.79 -2.86 40.31
N SER A 374 8.24 -1.93 39.51
CA SER A 374 7.94 -2.20 38.10
C SER A 374 8.00 -0.97 37.19
N ILE A 375 8.00 -1.22 35.88
CA ILE A 375 7.95 -0.20 34.83
C ILE A 375 6.72 -0.49 33.98
N LYS A 376 5.81 0.48 33.90
CA LYS A 376 4.55 0.39 33.17
C LYS A 376 4.56 1.35 31.99
N ILE A 377 4.02 0.89 30.87
CA ILE A 377 3.89 1.65 29.62
C ILE A 377 2.41 1.68 29.28
N ARG A 378 1.86 2.89 29.15
CA ARG A 378 0.57 3.12 28.52
C ARG A 378 0.85 3.64 27.11
N ALA A 379 0.54 2.85 26.10
CA ALA A 379 0.69 3.21 24.69
C ALA A 379 -0.65 3.70 24.15
N ALA A 380 -0.78 5.00 23.92
CA ALA A 380 -1.93 5.60 23.24
C ALA A 380 -1.61 5.72 21.74
N PHE A 381 -2.58 5.43 20.87
CA PHE A 381 -2.34 5.43 19.43
C PHE A 381 -3.60 5.81 18.64
N CYS A 382 -3.40 6.32 17.44
CA CYS A 382 -4.50 6.65 16.53
C CYS A 382 -4.95 5.42 15.73
N VAL A 383 -6.24 5.09 15.80
CA VAL A 383 -6.80 3.88 15.13
C VAL A 383 -6.88 4.02 13.61
N ASP A 384 -6.81 5.25 13.10
CA ASP A 384 -6.68 5.55 11.68
C ASP A 384 -5.32 5.05 11.13
N VAL A 385 -4.32 4.91 12.00
CA VAL A 385 -2.94 4.56 11.63
C VAL A 385 -2.56 3.15 12.11
N LEU A 386 -2.83 2.82 13.36
CA LEU A 386 -2.39 1.57 14.00
C LEU A 386 -3.57 0.74 14.49
N ASP A 387 -3.49 -0.57 14.33
CA ASP A 387 -4.41 -1.50 14.97
C ASP A 387 -3.90 -1.91 16.35
N ARG A 388 -4.81 -2.23 17.27
CA ARG A 388 -4.47 -2.64 18.63
C ARG A 388 -3.48 -3.81 18.68
N ALA A 389 -3.66 -4.79 17.79
CA ALA A 389 -2.80 -5.97 17.71
C ALA A 389 -1.35 -5.59 17.33
N ASP A 390 -1.16 -4.59 16.47
CA ASP A 390 0.17 -4.12 16.08
C ASP A 390 0.88 -3.43 17.25
N VAL A 391 0.14 -2.67 18.05
CA VAL A 391 0.67 -1.99 19.25
C VAL A 391 1.02 -3.00 20.35
N GLU A 392 0.19 -4.01 20.56
CA GLU A 392 0.48 -5.11 21.49
C GLU A 392 1.75 -5.87 21.07
N LEU A 393 1.91 -6.16 19.78
CA LEU A 393 3.11 -6.79 19.23
C LEU A 393 4.35 -5.89 19.40
N LEU A 394 4.22 -4.59 19.14
CA LEU A 394 5.28 -3.61 19.29
C LEU A 394 5.79 -3.53 20.73
N LEU A 395 4.87 -3.56 21.71
CA LEU A 395 5.19 -3.56 23.13
C LEU A 395 5.87 -4.85 23.58
N ALA A 396 5.41 -6.01 23.09
CA ALA A 396 6.07 -7.29 23.34
C ALA A 396 7.51 -7.29 22.79
N ARG A 397 7.71 -6.75 21.58
CA ARG A 397 9.05 -6.60 20.99
C ARG A 397 9.93 -5.64 21.77
N TYR A 398 9.36 -4.54 22.26
CA TYR A 398 10.08 -3.59 23.10
C TYR A 398 10.61 -4.27 24.38
N ASP A 399 9.79 -5.13 25.01
CA ASP A 399 10.18 -5.91 26.19
C ASP A 399 11.38 -6.84 25.91
N ASP A 400 11.27 -7.68 24.87
CA ASP A 400 12.34 -8.61 24.47
C ASP A 400 13.62 -7.89 24.03
N MET A 401 13.47 -6.77 23.34
CA MET A 401 14.57 -5.96 22.84
C MET A 401 15.38 -5.33 23.98
N LEU A 402 14.72 -4.88 25.06
CA LEU A 402 15.43 -4.36 26.24
C LEU A 402 16.36 -5.39 26.87
N VAL A 403 15.93 -6.66 26.94
CA VAL A 403 16.76 -7.76 27.43
C VAL A 403 17.97 -7.97 26.50
N THR A 404 17.72 -8.07 25.19
CA THR A 404 18.75 -8.29 24.17
C THR A 404 19.82 -7.19 24.16
N LEU A 405 19.40 -5.92 24.19
CA LEU A 405 20.30 -4.77 24.22
C LEU A 405 21.18 -4.74 25.47
N ALA A 406 20.65 -5.21 26.61
CA ALA A 406 21.40 -5.26 27.88
C ALA A 406 22.42 -6.40 27.94
N GLU A 407 22.28 -7.46 27.14
CA GLU A 407 23.26 -8.55 27.04
C GLU A 407 24.44 -8.17 26.13
N HIS A 408 24.18 -7.36 25.11
CA HIS A 408 25.16 -7.03 24.06
C HIS A 408 25.22 -5.53 23.72
N PRO A 409 25.44 -4.62 24.69
CA PRO A 409 25.35 -3.18 24.47
C PRO A 409 26.42 -2.61 23.52
N ASP A 410 27.47 -3.38 23.25
CA ASP A 410 28.62 -3.01 22.43
C ASP A 410 28.61 -3.66 21.03
N ARG A 411 27.64 -4.53 20.72
CA ARG A 411 27.47 -5.06 19.35
C ARG A 411 26.83 -4.02 18.43
N PRO A 412 27.13 -4.02 17.12
CA PRO A 412 26.43 -3.19 16.14
C PRO A 412 24.91 -3.43 16.22
N LEU A 413 24.12 -2.36 16.13
CA LEU A 413 22.66 -2.44 16.19
C LEU A 413 22.07 -3.28 15.06
N GLY A 414 22.68 -3.27 13.88
CA GLY A 414 22.27 -4.09 12.74
C GLY A 414 22.56 -5.60 12.91
N GLU A 415 23.50 -5.95 13.79
CA GLU A 415 23.85 -7.35 14.13
C GLU A 415 23.19 -7.82 15.42
N THR A 416 22.81 -6.88 16.28
CA THR A 416 22.00 -7.15 17.47
C THR A 416 20.62 -7.52 16.96
N SER A 417 20.03 -8.61 17.45
CA SER A 417 18.67 -9.00 17.09
C SER A 417 17.69 -8.01 17.74
N VAL A 418 17.61 -6.80 17.19
CA VAL A 418 16.53 -5.84 17.42
C VAL A 418 15.22 -6.39 16.82
N TRP A 419 15.38 -7.29 15.86
CA TRP A 419 14.48 -8.37 15.48
C TRP A 419 14.23 -9.28 16.66
N CYS A 420 12.97 -9.59 17.02
CA CYS A 420 12.82 -10.76 17.86
C CYS A 420 13.35 -11.97 17.06
N TYR A 421 14.21 -12.79 17.67
CA TYR A 421 14.78 -13.99 17.03
C TYR A 421 13.70 -14.85 16.36
N GLN A 422 12.48 -14.80 16.89
CA GLN A 422 11.31 -15.50 16.39
C GLN A 422 10.85 -15.01 15.00
N ASP A 423 10.82 -13.69 14.74
CA ASP A 423 10.44 -13.14 13.44
C ASP A 423 11.41 -13.61 12.35
N ARG A 424 12.70 -13.55 12.64
CA ARG A 424 13.74 -14.01 11.72
C ARG A 424 13.60 -15.50 11.45
N ALA A 425 13.46 -16.31 12.50
CA ALA A 425 13.30 -17.75 12.36
C ALA A 425 12.03 -18.11 11.55
N ALA A 426 10.94 -17.36 11.75
CA ALA A 426 9.69 -17.55 11.00
C ALA A 426 9.85 -17.18 9.51
N ILE A 427 10.50 -16.05 9.20
CA ILE A 427 10.80 -15.65 7.82
C ILE A 427 11.75 -16.66 7.15
N GLU A 428 12.79 -17.12 7.86
CA GLU A 428 13.71 -18.15 7.36
C GLU A 428 13.00 -19.48 7.11
N MET A 429 12.07 -19.88 7.99
CA MET A 429 11.23 -21.06 7.81
C MET A 429 10.32 -20.94 6.58
N ALA A 430 9.66 -19.78 6.41
CA ALA A 430 8.83 -19.51 5.24
C ALA A 430 9.65 -19.56 3.94
N ASN A 431 10.92 -19.15 4.00
CA ASN A 431 11.86 -19.13 2.89
C ASN A 431 12.66 -20.44 2.70
N ALA A 432 12.39 -21.49 3.48
CA ALA A 432 13.01 -22.81 3.36
C ALA A 432 12.42 -23.61 2.18
N THR A 433 12.56 -23.05 0.98
CA THR A 433 11.89 -23.49 -0.25
C THR A 433 12.79 -24.32 -1.17
N GLU A 434 13.99 -24.69 -0.74
CA GLU A 434 14.97 -25.41 -1.56
C GLU A 434 14.38 -26.74 -2.08
N ARG A 435 14.38 -26.92 -3.40
CA ARG A 435 13.89 -28.14 -4.08
C ARG A 435 14.76 -28.44 -5.30
N SER A 436 15.11 -29.71 -5.48
CA SER A 436 15.82 -30.13 -6.70
C SER A 436 14.92 -30.00 -7.94
N VAL A 437 15.50 -29.47 -9.02
CA VAL A 437 14.88 -29.38 -10.35
C VAL A 437 15.76 -30.17 -11.32
N THR A 438 15.29 -31.35 -11.72
CA THR A 438 15.94 -32.20 -12.72
C THR A 438 14.88 -32.82 -13.63
N PRO A 439 14.96 -32.68 -14.97
CA PRO A 439 15.92 -31.88 -15.75
C PRO A 439 15.89 -30.38 -15.42
N ALA A 440 16.95 -29.66 -15.77
CA ALA A 440 17.11 -28.23 -15.43
C ALA A 440 16.55 -27.28 -16.51
N THR A 441 16.08 -27.82 -17.64
CA THR A 441 15.42 -27.05 -18.71
C THR A 441 14.06 -27.65 -19.09
N VAL A 442 13.11 -26.80 -19.48
CA VAL A 442 11.81 -27.25 -20.02
C VAL A 442 11.97 -28.08 -21.28
N LEU A 443 12.94 -27.74 -22.15
CA LEU A 443 13.22 -28.48 -23.37
C LEU A 443 13.61 -29.94 -23.08
N GLU A 444 14.48 -30.18 -22.10
CA GLU A 444 14.85 -31.53 -21.68
C GLU A 444 13.67 -32.29 -21.05
N MET A 445 12.81 -31.61 -20.29
CA MET A 445 11.58 -32.21 -19.75
C MET A 445 10.67 -32.71 -20.88
N ILE A 446 10.44 -31.90 -21.91
CA ILE A 446 9.65 -32.26 -23.09
C ILE A 446 10.33 -33.37 -23.90
N ALA A 447 11.64 -33.27 -24.17
CA ALA A 447 12.39 -34.29 -24.91
C ALA A 447 12.36 -35.66 -24.21
N GLY A 448 12.46 -35.66 -22.88
CA GLY A 448 12.34 -36.85 -22.05
C GLY A 448 10.93 -37.46 -22.11
N ARG A 449 9.88 -36.63 -22.26
CA ARG A 449 8.50 -37.11 -22.49
C ARG A 449 8.37 -37.72 -23.89
N VAL A 450 8.81 -37.02 -24.94
CA VAL A 450 8.77 -37.50 -26.33
C VAL A 450 9.47 -38.85 -26.48
N SER A 451 10.63 -39.03 -25.83
CA SER A 451 11.41 -40.27 -25.86
C SER A 451 10.76 -41.44 -25.12
N ARG A 452 9.85 -41.17 -24.18
CA ARG A 452 9.13 -42.19 -23.39
C ARG A 452 7.70 -42.41 -23.87
N ALA A 453 7.21 -41.56 -24.77
CA ALA A 453 5.88 -41.69 -25.34
C ALA A 453 5.78 -43.02 -26.12
N PRO A 454 4.64 -43.72 -26.05
CA PRO A 454 4.38 -44.89 -26.89
C PRO A 454 4.46 -44.52 -28.39
N GLU A 455 4.60 -45.53 -29.25
CA GLU A 455 4.62 -45.30 -30.71
C GLU A 455 3.29 -44.73 -31.23
N GLU A 456 2.19 -45.06 -30.55
CA GLU A 456 0.90 -44.41 -30.70
C GLU A 456 0.99 -42.97 -30.18
N ASP A 457 0.76 -41.99 -31.05
CA ASP A 457 1.02 -40.58 -30.77
C ASP A 457 0.04 -40.03 -29.72
N VAL A 458 0.52 -39.85 -28.48
CA VAL A 458 -0.28 -39.33 -27.37
C VAL A 458 -0.66 -37.88 -27.64
N VAL A 459 -1.96 -37.57 -27.57
CA VAL A 459 -2.48 -36.22 -27.78
C VAL A 459 -1.84 -35.25 -26.79
N ALA A 460 -1.20 -34.20 -27.32
CA ALA A 460 -0.57 -33.14 -26.55
C ALA A 460 -1.31 -31.81 -26.68
N VAL A 461 -1.88 -31.50 -27.86
CA VAL A 461 -2.58 -30.24 -28.11
C VAL A 461 -3.96 -30.51 -28.71
N LEU A 462 -4.97 -29.81 -28.19
CA LEU A 462 -6.34 -29.79 -28.66
C LEU A 462 -6.65 -28.39 -29.21
N ASP A 463 -7.05 -28.31 -30.48
CA ASP A 463 -7.33 -27.05 -31.19
C ASP A 463 -8.53 -27.22 -32.12
N GLY A 464 -9.72 -26.81 -31.65
CA GLY A 464 -10.97 -27.07 -32.35
C GLY A 464 -11.19 -28.57 -32.54
N ASP A 465 -11.32 -29.02 -33.78
CA ASP A 465 -11.48 -30.43 -34.14
C ASP A 465 -10.13 -31.17 -34.30
N ARG A 466 -9.00 -30.46 -34.12
CA ARG A 466 -7.65 -31.02 -34.28
C ARG A 466 -7.15 -31.56 -32.94
N ALA A 467 -6.65 -32.79 -32.96
CA ALA A 467 -5.92 -33.41 -31.86
C ALA A 467 -4.50 -33.73 -32.33
N ILE A 468 -3.53 -32.95 -31.86
CA ILE A 468 -2.13 -33.05 -32.28
C ILE A 468 -1.36 -33.86 -31.25
N GLY A 469 -0.71 -34.94 -31.70
CA GLY A 469 0.10 -35.78 -30.84
C GLY A 469 1.49 -35.19 -30.56
N LEU A 470 2.07 -35.59 -29.42
CA LEU A 470 3.34 -35.08 -28.89
C LEU A 470 4.51 -35.30 -29.86
N ARG A 471 4.55 -36.45 -30.55
CA ARG A 471 5.64 -36.82 -31.46
C ARG A 471 5.51 -36.09 -32.79
N ARG A 472 4.29 -35.79 -33.24
CA ARG A 472 4.05 -34.88 -34.37
C ARG A 472 4.43 -33.44 -34.04
N LEU A 473 4.07 -32.95 -32.85
CA LEU A 473 4.44 -31.62 -32.39
C LEU A 473 5.97 -31.45 -32.35
N TRP A 474 6.69 -32.45 -31.84
CA TRP A 474 8.15 -32.46 -31.84
C TRP A 474 8.75 -32.45 -33.26
N ALA A 475 8.18 -33.22 -34.20
CA ALA A 475 8.64 -33.20 -35.59
C ALA A 475 8.50 -31.82 -36.25
N ALA A 476 7.43 -31.09 -35.93
CA ALA A 476 7.23 -29.72 -36.41
C ALA A 476 8.24 -28.75 -35.77
N ALA A 477 8.61 -28.98 -34.51
CA ALA A 477 9.67 -28.22 -33.83
C ALA A 477 11.05 -28.48 -34.47
N GLU A 478 11.39 -29.72 -34.80
CA GLU A 478 12.63 -30.06 -35.51
C GLU A 478 12.68 -29.44 -36.92
N ALA A 479 11.57 -29.47 -37.66
CA ALA A 479 11.46 -28.80 -38.94
C ALA A 479 11.59 -27.27 -38.82
N THR A 480 11.09 -26.69 -37.72
CA THR A 480 11.26 -25.26 -37.44
C THR A 480 12.73 -24.93 -37.13
N ARG A 481 13.41 -25.74 -36.30
CA ARG A 481 14.85 -25.62 -36.05
C ARG A 481 15.63 -25.62 -37.36
N ASP A 482 15.35 -26.55 -38.26
CA ASP A 482 16.09 -26.68 -39.53
C ASP A 482 15.88 -25.46 -40.43
N ARG A 483 14.66 -24.88 -40.45
CA ARG A 483 14.37 -23.62 -41.15
C ARG A 483 15.13 -22.43 -40.54
N LEU A 484 15.17 -22.34 -39.22
CA LEU A 484 15.89 -21.28 -38.51
C LEU A 484 17.39 -21.37 -38.77
N ALA A 485 17.97 -22.57 -38.70
CA ALA A 485 19.37 -22.80 -39.01
C ALA A 485 19.71 -22.43 -40.47
N ALA A 486 18.83 -22.75 -41.43
CA ALA A 486 18.99 -22.35 -42.83
C ALA A 486 18.91 -20.82 -43.03
N ALA A 487 18.19 -20.11 -42.16
CA ALA A 487 18.12 -18.65 -42.13
C ALA A 487 19.26 -18.00 -41.32
N GLY A 488 20.21 -18.80 -40.81
CA GLY A 488 21.40 -18.31 -40.11
C GLY A 488 21.22 -18.07 -38.61
N VAL A 489 20.12 -18.51 -38.01
CA VAL A 489 19.91 -18.43 -36.55
C VAL A 489 20.83 -19.40 -35.83
N GLY A 490 21.56 -18.90 -34.83
CA GLY A 490 22.45 -19.66 -33.97
C GLY A 490 22.12 -19.56 -32.48
N THR A 491 22.99 -20.14 -31.66
CA THR A 491 22.84 -20.13 -30.20
C THR A 491 23.00 -18.70 -29.64
N GLY A 492 22.05 -18.27 -28.82
CA GLY A 492 22.03 -16.93 -28.20
C GLY A 492 21.29 -15.86 -29.01
N ASP A 493 20.87 -16.16 -30.25
CA ASP A 493 20.04 -15.25 -31.04
C ASP A 493 18.63 -15.12 -30.46
N VAL A 494 17.92 -14.05 -30.85
CA VAL A 494 16.50 -13.83 -30.53
C VAL A 494 15.67 -14.02 -31.79
N VAL A 495 14.65 -14.89 -31.72
CA VAL A 495 13.69 -15.12 -32.80
C VAL A 495 12.32 -14.59 -32.38
N ALA A 496 11.76 -13.67 -33.16
CA ALA A 496 10.43 -13.15 -32.89
C ALA A 496 9.36 -14.11 -33.39
N LEU A 497 8.30 -14.29 -32.60
CA LEU A 497 7.15 -15.13 -32.90
C LEU A 497 5.91 -14.23 -32.95
N LEU A 498 5.37 -14.02 -34.15
CA LEU A 498 4.20 -13.17 -34.39
C LEU A 498 3.07 -14.02 -34.99
N ALA A 499 2.27 -14.65 -34.13
CA ALA A 499 1.21 -15.54 -34.54
C ALA A 499 0.10 -15.66 -33.48
N ARG A 500 -1.08 -16.15 -33.90
CA ARG A 500 -2.16 -16.51 -32.98
C ARG A 500 -1.86 -17.84 -32.26
N ARG A 501 -2.52 -18.07 -31.12
CA ARG A 501 -2.39 -19.31 -30.34
C ARG A 501 -2.80 -20.52 -31.19
N GLY A 502 -2.01 -21.58 -31.12
CA GLY A 502 -2.24 -22.78 -31.92
C GLY A 502 -1.06 -23.78 -31.81
N PRO A 503 -1.24 -25.01 -32.33
CA PRO A 503 -0.19 -26.03 -32.26
C PRO A 503 1.05 -25.66 -33.06
N GLU A 504 0.91 -24.91 -34.17
CA GLU A 504 2.04 -24.38 -34.93
C GLU A 504 2.92 -23.42 -34.12
N LEU A 505 2.30 -22.53 -33.34
CA LEU A 505 3.02 -21.61 -32.46
C LEU A 505 3.73 -22.38 -31.32
N ALA A 506 3.05 -23.37 -30.71
CA ALA A 506 3.67 -24.22 -29.70
C ALA A 506 4.89 -24.99 -30.24
N ALA A 507 4.79 -25.54 -31.45
CA ALA A 507 5.92 -26.20 -32.12
C ALA A 507 7.05 -25.20 -32.44
N ALA A 508 6.72 -23.98 -32.87
CA ALA A 508 7.70 -22.96 -33.19
C ALA A 508 8.53 -22.54 -31.97
N VAL A 509 7.89 -22.36 -30.81
CA VAL A 509 8.57 -22.09 -29.53
C VAL A 509 9.62 -23.16 -29.22
N ILE A 510 9.24 -24.44 -29.30
CA ILE A 510 10.17 -25.56 -29.07
C ILE A 510 11.27 -25.57 -30.14
N GLY A 511 10.93 -25.26 -31.40
CA GLY A 511 11.88 -25.18 -32.51
C GLY A 511 12.94 -24.10 -32.36
N VAL A 512 12.57 -22.94 -31.81
CA VAL A 512 13.49 -21.84 -31.47
C VAL A 512 14.51 -22.31 -30.41
N TRP A 513 14.04 -22.97 -29.35
CA TRP A 513 14.94 -23.55 -28.33
C TRP A 513 15.82 -24.68 -28.88
N LEU A 514 15.30 -25.51 -29.77
CA LEU A 514 16.07 -26.54 -30.46
C LEU A 514 17.19 -25.95 -31.33
N ALA A 515 17.04 -24.71 -31.82
CA ALA A 515 18.07 -23.96 -32.53
C ALA A 515 19.09 -23.28 -31.59
N GLY A 516 18.83 -23.28 -30.28
CA GLY A 516 19.67 -22.62 -29.27
C GLY A 516 19.33 -21.14 -29.05
N ALA A 517 18.23 -20.65 -29.61
CA ALA A 517 17.84 -19.26 -29.56
C ALA A 517 16.76 -19.01 -28.49
N ALA A 518 16.63 -17.75 -28.06
CA ALA A 518 15.53 -17.28 -27.22
C ALA A 518 14.36 -16.84 -28.10
N TYR A 519 13.12 -17.06 -27.65
CA TYR A 519 11.95 -16.53 -28.37
C TYR A 519 11.51 -15.17 -27.81
N LEU A 520 11.02 -14.30 -28.70
CA LEU A 520 10.34 -13.05 -28.37
C LEU A 520 8.87 -13.17 -28.79
N PRO A 521 7.92 -13.28 -27.85
CA PRO A 521 6.51 -13.36 -28.19
C PRO A 521 5.95 -11.98 -28.52
N LEU A 522 5.29 -11.86 -29.68
CA LEU A 522 4.63 -10.64 -30.12
C LEU A 522 3.14 -10.90 -30.41
N GLU A 523 2.30 -9.89 -30.18
CA GLU A 523 0.86 -9.97 -30.43
C GLU A 523 0.52 -9.33 -31.78
N PRO A 524 -0.13 -10.05 -32.72
CA PRO A 524 -0.48 -9.52 -34.04
C PRO A 524 -1.41 -8.30 -34.01
N ASP A 525 -2.19 -8.15 -32.94
CA ASP A 525 -3.15 -7.04 -32.77
C ASP A 525 -2.50 -5.79 -32.11
N HIS A 526 -1.19 -5.79 -31.84
CA HIS A 526 -0.48 -4.59 -31.37
C HIS A 526 -0.19 -3.59 -32.51
N PRO A 527 -0.08 -2.28 -32.20
CA PRO A 527 0.27 -1.26 -33.19
C PRO A 527 1.60 -1.53 -33.87
N GLU A 528 1.69 -1.19 -35.16
CA GLU A 528 2.87 -1.42 -36.00
C GLU A 528 4.14 -0.80 -35.40
N GLN A 529 4.06 0.45 -34.94
CA GLN A 529 5.19 1.16 -34.32
C GLN A 529 5.74 0.44 -33.08
N ARG A 530 4.84 -0.15 -32.28
CA ARG A 530 5.23 -0.92 -31.09
C ARG A 530 5.94 -2.20 -31.48
N LEU A 531 5.40 -2.93 -32.46
CA LEU A 531 6.01 -4.16 -32.96
C LEU A 531 7.39 -3.88 -33.56
N ASP A 532 7.54 -2.81 -34.34
CA ASP A 532 8.83 -2.43 -34.93
C ASP A 532 9.87 -2.07 -33.86
N TYR A 533 9.48 -1.25 -32.86
CA TYR A 533 10.35 -0.95 -31.72
C TYR A 533 10.82 -2.23 -30.98
N GLN A 534 9.91 -3.17 -30.71
CA GLN A 534 10.25 -4.41 -30.01
C GLN A 534 11.21 -5.29 -30.82
N LEU A 535 11.04 -5.34 -32.14
CA LEU A 535 11.93 -6.05 -33.07
C LEU A 535 13.31 -5.40 -33.11
N ASP A 536 13.39 -4.07 -33.17
CA ASP A 536 14.66 -3.34 -33.19
C ASP A 536 15.42 -3.42 -31.86
N ASP A 537 14.76 -3.14 -30.73
CA ASP A 537 15.42 -3.14 -29.41
C ASP A 537 15.92 -4.55 -29.06
N SER A 538 15.19 -5.61 -29.43
CA SER A 538 15.59 -7.01 -29.20
C SER A 538 16.68 -7.50 -30.15
N GLY A 539 16.84 -6.86 -31.31
CA GLY A 539 17.74 -7.31 -32.38
C GLY A 539 17.25 -8.57 -33.10
N ALA A 540 15.96 -8.89 -33.06
CA ALA A 540 15.41 -10.06 -33.73
C ALA A 540 15.41 -9.89 -35.26
N ALA A 541 16.38 -10.50 -35.94
CA ALA A 541 16.53 -10.42 -37.40
C ALA A 541 15.58 -11.38 -38.16
N VAL A 542 15.12 -12.44 -37.50
CA VAL A 542 14.23 -13.47 -38.05
C VAL A 542 12.90 -13.47 -37.29
N VAL A 543 11.81 -13.45 -38.05
CA VAL A 543 10.44 -13.48 -37.52
C VAL A 543 9.72 -14.72 -38.05
N LEU A 544 9.21 -15.57 -37.16
CA LEU A 544 8.27 -16.62 -37.51
C LEU A 544 6.85 -16.05 -37.44
N ALA A 545 6.21 -15.92 -38.61
CA ALA A 545 4.89 -15.30 -38.74
C ALA A 545 3.81 -16.33 -39.06
N GLY A 546 2.64 -16.14 -38.46
CA GLY A 546 1.43 -16.86 -38.84
C GLY A 546 0.90 -16.44 -40.22
N GLU A 547 0.01 -17.25 -40.79
CA GLU A 547 -0.58 -16.96 -42.09
C GLU A 547 -1.38 -15.65 -42.07
N GLY A 548 -1.18 -14.81 -43.10
CA GLY A 548 -1.90 -13.53 -43.25
C GLY A 548 -1.46 -12.41 -42.30
N ILE A 549 -0.42 -12.62 -41.49
CA ILE A 549 0.10 -11.61 -40.56
C ILE A 549 1.18 -10.78 -41.27
N VAL A 550 1.03 -9.46 -41.20
CA VAL A 550 2.01 -8.49 -41.72
C VAL A 550 3.06 -8.22 -40.64
N VAL A 551 4.34 -8.32 -41.02
CA VAL A 551 5.48 -8.03 -40.15
C VAL A 551 6.02 -6.64 -40.51
N PRO A 552 6.21 -5.73 -39.55
CA PRO A 552 6.79 -4.41 -39.82
C PRO A 552 8.29 -4.48 -40.12
N GLY A 553 8.74 -3.50 -40.91
CA GLY A 553 10.15 -3.30 -41.26
C GLY A 553 10.73 -4.36 -42.22
N GLU A 554 11.99 -4.17 -42.60
CA GLU A 554 12.72 -5.13 -43.44
C GLU A 554 13.31 -6.25 -42.58
N ARG A 555 12.59 -7.39 -42.49
CA ARG A 555 13.00 -8.56 -41.68
C ARG A 555 13.00 -9.85 -42.52
N THR A 556 13.76 -10.86 -42.07
CA THR A 556 13.64 -12.21 -42.62
C THR A 556 12.40 -12.89 -42.03
N VAL A 557 11.32 -12.95 -42.80
CA VAL A 557 10.06 -13.56 -42.37
C VAL A 557 10.00 -15.01 -42.84
N LEU A 558 9.80 -15.93 -41.89
CA LEU A 558 9.62 -17.36 -42.14
C LEU A 558 8.19 -17.76 -41.74
N PRO A 559 7.48 -18.56 -42.53
CA PRO A 559 6.19 -19.10 -42.12
C PRO A 559 6.37 -20.16 -41.04
N LEU A 560 5.41 -20.24 -40.11
CA LEU A 560 5.30 -21.37 -39.19
C LEU A 560 5.24 -22.70 -39.96
N VAL A 561 5.73 -23.78 -39.36
CA VAL A 561 5.62 -25.13 -39.91
C VAL A 561 4.23 -25.69 -39.58
N PRO A 562 3.35 -25.99 -40.56
CA PRO A 562 2.07 -26.62 -40.28
C PRO A 562 2.30 -28.00 -39.66
N VAL A 563 1.72 -28.28 -38.49
CA VAL A 563 2.02 -29.55 -37.77
C VAL A 563 1.52 -30.77 -38.54
N ASP A 564 0.52 -30.62 -39.41
CA ASP A 564 -0.01 -31.69 -40.25
C ASP A 564 0.83 -31.95 -41.50
N SER A 565 1.82 -31.08 -41.80
CA SER A 565 2.75 -31.28 -42.92
C SER A 565 3.91 -32.23 -42.60
N VAL A 566 4.12 -32.55 -41.32
CA VAL A 566 5.21 -33.40 -40.85
C VAL A 566 4.68 -34.76 -40.37
N ARG A 567 5.53 -35.78 -40.45
CA ARG A 567 5.25 -37.09 -39.86
C ARG A 567 5.72 -37.10 -38.40
N PRO A 568 5.03 -37.80 -37.48
CA PRO A 568 5.54 -38.00 -36.13
C PRO A 568 6.95 -38.59 -36.15
N VAL A 569 7.84 -38.10 -35.30
CA VAL A 569 9.18 -38.68 -35.15
C VAL A 569 9.08 -40.16 -34.75
N THR A 570 10.09 -40.98 -35.01
CA THR A 570 10.17 -42.40 -34.58
C THR A 570 11.40 -42.63 -33.71
N GLY A 571 11.34 -43.59 -32.77
CA GLY A 571 12.43 -43.82 -31.80
C GLY A 571 12.64 -42.70 -30.76
N LYS A 572 13.84 -42.69 -30.17
CA LYS A 572 14.26 -41.71 -29.15
C LYS A 572 14.75 -40.42 -29.82
N VAL A 573 14.45 -39.28 -29.19
CA VAL A 573 14.96 -37.98 -29.63
C VAL A 573 16.26 -37.63 -28.90
N ALA A 574 16.99 -36.65 -29.40
CA ALA A 574 18.20 -36.16 -28.75
C ALA A 574 17.89 -35.68 -27.32
N ALA A 575 18.78 -35.99 -26.38
CA ALA A 575 18.69 -35.57 -24.98
C ALA A 575 19.73 -34.52 -24.58
N ALA A 576 20.63 -34.17 -25.51
CA ALA A 576 21.63 -33.14 -25.33
C ALA A 576 21.36 -32.03 -26.35
N PHE A 577 21.28 -30.79 -25.85
CA PHE A 577 20.97 -29.60 -26.64
C PHE A 577 22.12 -28.59 -26.51
N ALA A 578 22.17 -27.63 -27.43
CA ALA A 578 23.18 -26.57 -27.40
C ALA A 578 22.95 -25.57 -26.23
N ILE A 579 21.71 -25.50 -25.72
CA ILE A 579 21.34 -24.63 -24.60
C ILE A 579 21.84 -25.17 -23.26
N THR A 580 22.17 -24.25 -22.37
CA THR A 580 22.46 -24.47 -20.95
C THR A 580 21.32 -23.89 -20.09
N PRO A 581 21.18 -24.29 -18.82
CA PRO A 581 20.12 -23.77 -17.95
C PRO A 581 20.16 -22.24 -17.73
N SER A 582 21.33 -21.61 -17.88
CA SER A 582 21.51 -20.16 -17.72
C SER A 582 21.34 -19.37 -19.02
N ASP A 583 21.13 -20.04 -20.16
CA ASP A 583 20.83 -19.35 -21.41
C ASP A 583 19.41 -18.79 -21.39
N CYS A 584 19.20 -17.69 -22.12
CA CYS A 584 17.91 -17.03 -22.21
C CYS A 584 16.89 -17.94 -22.92
N ALA A 585 15.81 -18.28 -22.22
CA ALA A 585 14.67 -19.00 -22.78
C ALA A 585 13.76 -18.07 -23.59
N TYR A 586 13.47 -16.88 -23.03
CA TYR A 586 12.63 -15.90 -23.70
C TYR A 586 12.88 -14.46 -23.22
N LEU A 587 12.48 -13.52 -24.06
CA LEU A 587 12.45 -12.09 -23.79
C LEU A 587 11.01 -11.59 -23.85
N ILE A 588 10.45 -11.08 -22.76
CA ILE A 588 9.12 -10.46 -22.76
C ILE A 588 9.23 -8.97 -22.47
N TYR A 589 8.58 -8.15 -23.30
CA TYR A 589 8.52 -6.71 -23.09
C TYR A 589 7.45 -6.34 -22.08
N THR A 590 7.83 -5.49 -21.14
CA THR A 590 6.94 -4.85 -20.18
C THR A 590 7.01 -3.33 -20.37
N SER A 591 5.98 -2.63 -19.88
CA SER A 591 5.92 -1.17 -19.83
C SER A 591 7.12 -0.62 -19.04
N GLY A 592 7.75 0.45 -19.52
CA GLY A 592 8.97 1.02 -18.92
C GLY A 592 8.77 2.41 -18.31
N SER A 593 9.35 2.64 -17.13
CA SER A 593 9.27 3.92 -16.41
C SER A 593 9.93 5.10 -17.13
N THR A 594 10.77 4.83 -18.13
CA THR A 594 11.47 5.83 -18.95
C THR A 594 10.67 6.28 -20.17
N GLY A 595 9.45 5.78 -20.38
CA GLY A 595 8.65 6.12 -21.55
C GLY A 595 8.60 5.04 -22.63
N LEU A 596 9.49 4.04 -22.58
CA LEU A 596 9.65 3.03 -23.63
C LEU A 596 9.59 1.59 -23.05
N PRO A 597 9.01 0.61 -23.78
CA PRO A 597 8.98 -0.77 -23.34
C PRO A 597 10.38 -1.34 -23.09
N LYS A 598 10.51 -2.15 -22.04
CA LYS A 598 11.77 -2.82 -21.64
C LYS A 598 11.62 -4.34 -21.73
N GLY A 599 12.57 -5.00 -22.38
CA GLY A 599 12.60 -6.46 -22.49
C GLY A 599 13.22 -7.12 -21.26
N THR A 600 12.48 -8.01 -20.60
CA THR A 600 12.94 -8.81 -19.46
C THR A 600 13.42 -10.18 -19.95
N LEU A 601 14.68 -10.52 -19.61
CA LEU A 601 15.35 -11.75 -20.04
C LEU A 601 15.17 -12.86 -18.99
N ILE A 602 14.53 -13.97 -19.36
CA ILE A 602 14.31 -15.12 -18.47
C ILE A 602 15.13 -16.31 -18.97
N ASP A 603 15.86 -16.96 -18.06
CA ASP A 603 16.65 -18.15 -18.39
C ASP A 603 15.83 -19.45 -18.32
N HIS A 604 16.41 -20.53 -18.87
CA HIS A 604 15.76 -21.83 -18.89
C HIS A 604 15.54 -22.44 -17.50
N HIS A 605 16.47 -22.24 -16.57
CA HIS A 605 16.40 -22.78 -15.20
C HIS A 605 15.25 -22.16 -14.42
N SER A 606 15.08 -20.83 -14.50
CA SER A 606 14.00 -20.11 -13.82
C SER A 606 12.64 -20.62 -14.28
N LEU A 607 12.47 -20.78 -15.60
CA LEU A 607 11.23 -21.32 -16.17
C LEU A 607 11.01 -22.78 -15.76
N ALA A 608 12.06 -23.61 -15.79
CA ALA A 608 11.98 -25.01 -15.36
C ALA A 608 11.61 -25.15 -13.88
N ASN A 609 12.15 -24.29 -13.02
CA ASN A 609 11.83 -24.22 -11.61
C ASN A 609 10.36 -23.92 -11.37
N LEU A 610 9.82 -22.89 -12.04
CA LEU A 610 8.40 -22.52 -11.96
C LEU A 610 7.50 -23.68 -12.41
N VAL A 611 7.76 -24.24 -13.59
CA VAL A 611 6.94 -25.33 -14.16
C VAL A 611 6.97 -26.57 -13.26
N ALA A 612 8.14 -26.93 -12.73
CA ALA A 612 8.28 -28.04 -11.78
C ALA A 612 7.56 -27.78 -10.45
N HIS A 613 7.51 -26.52 -9.97
CA HIS A 613 6.71 -26.16 -8.81
C HIS A 613 5.22 -26.40 -9.05
N PHE A 614 4.65 -25.81 -10.11
CA PHE A 614 3.21 -25.91 -10.38
C PHE A 614 2.77 -27.32 -10.78
N ALA A 615 3.62 -28.09 -11.47
CA ALA A 615 3.33 -29.50 -11.72
C ALA A 615 3.10 -30.29 -10.42
N ARG A 616 3.88 -30.00 -9.36
CA ARG A 616 3.71 -30.61 -8.03
C ARG A 616 2.53 -30.01 -7.26
N GLN A 617 2.43 -28.68 -7.20
CA GLN A 617 1.42 -27.98 -6.42
C GLN A 617 0.00 -28.30 -6.91
N LEU A 618 -0.18 -28.37 -8.23
CA LEU A 618 -1.46 -28.67 -8.85
C LEU A 618 -1.66 -30.17 -9.09
N ALA A 619 -0.67 -31.01 -8.77
CA ALA A 619 -0.64 -32.43 -9.13
C ALA A 619 -0.99 -32.69 -10.61
N ALA A 620 -0.44 -31.87 -11.52
CA ALA A 620 -0.74 -31.94 -12.94
C ALA A 620 -0.23 -33.25 -13.56
N GLY A 621 -1.05 -33.92 -14.37
CA GLY A 621 -0.69 -35.21 -14.97
C GLY A 621 -1.40 -35.55 -16.28
N PRO A 622 -1.26 -36.80 -16.79
CA PRO A 622 -1.78 -37.21 -18.11
C PRO A 622 -3.29 -37.14 -18.30
N ASP A 623 -4.04 -37.14 -17.20
CA ASP A 623 -5.50 -37.05 -17.23
C ASP A 623 -5.99 -35.59 -17.28
N ASP A 624 -5.09 -34.63 -17.06
CA ASP A 624 -5.42 -33.22 -17.00
C ASP A 624 -5.46 -32.55 -18.37
N THR A 625 -6.23 -31.47 -18.43
CA THR A 625 -6.25 -30.53 -19.55
C THR A 625 -6.05 -29.11 -19.01
N VAL A 626 -5.02 -28.43 -19.50
CA VAL A 626 -4.71 -27.02 -19.19
C VAL A 626 -5.20 -26.15 -20.33
N LEU A 627 -5.96 -25.09 -20.03
CA LEU A 627 -6.45 -24.15 -21.04
C LEU A 627 -5.41 -23.05 -21.32
N TRP A 628 -5.00 -22.91 -22.59
CA TRP A 628 -4.22 -21.78 -23.09
C TRP A 628 -5.14 -20.63 -23.46
N LEU A 629 -5.41 -19.79 -22.47
CA LEU A 629 -6.35 -18.68 -22.52
C LEU A 629 -5.64 -17.35 -22.73
N THR A 630 -4.49 -17.14 -22.09
CA THR A 630 -3.84 -15.84 -22.02
C THR A 630 -3.10 -15.49 -23.32
N THR A 631 -3.02 -14.19 -23.66
CA THR A 631 -2.17 -13.71 -24.77
C THR A 631 -0.73 -14.19 -24.63
N PHE A 632 -0.14 -14.55 -25.77
CA PHE A 632 1.21 -15.10 -25.83
C PHE A 632 2.29 -14.08 -25.43
N SER A 633 2.04 -12.77 -25.61
CA SER A 633 2.99 -11.73 -25.20
C SER A 633 2.96 -11.41 -23.71
N PHE A 634 2.12 -12.10 -22.92
CA PHE A 634 2.10 -11.99 -21.46
C PHE A 634 2.71 -13.24 -20.84
N ASP A 635 3.57 -13.06 -19.84
CA ASP A 635 4.43 -14.09 -19.26
C ASP A 635 3.65 -15.28 -18.66
N ILE A 636 2.49 -15.03 -18.05
CA ILE A 636 1.65 -16.07 -17.46
C ILE A 636 1.17 -17.12 -18.48
N SER A 637 1.18 -16.79 -19.78
CA SER A 637 0.87 -17.76 -20.85
C SER A 637 1.92 -18.86 -20.99
N ALA A 638 3.16 -18.62 -20.56
CA ALA A 638 4.20 -19.64 -20.60
C ALA A 638 3.91 -20.78 -19.62
N LEU A 639 3.29 -20.50 -18.46
CA LEU A 639 2.83 -21.57 -17.57
C LEU A 639 1.73 -22.40 -18.24
N GLU A 640 0.76 -21.76 -18.89
CA GLU A 640 -0.33 -22.44 -19.62
C GLU A 640 0.21 -23.33 -20.74
N LEU A 641 1.26 -22.88 -21.45
CA LEU A 641 1.91 -23.62 -22.53
C LEU A 641 2.76 -24.78 -22.03
N PHE A 642 3.63 -24.55 -21.04
CA PHE A 642 4.67 -25.52 -20.69
C PHE A 642 4.26 -26.51 -19.61
N LEU A 643 3.39 -26.12 -18.66
CA LEU A 643 2.88 -27.04 -17.64
C LEU A 643 2.31 -28.34 -18.25
N PRO A 644 1.40 -28.31 -19.25
CA PRO A 644 0.88 -29.54 -19.81
C PRO A 644 1.93 -30.34 -20.59
N LEU A 645 2.81 -29.66 -21.34
CA LEU A 645 3.81 -30.33 -22.17
C LEU A 645 4.89 -31.06 -21.34
N THR A 646 5.20 -30.57 -20.13
CA THR A 646 6.17 -31.23 -19.23
C THR A 646 5.51 -32.24 -18.30
N ALA A 647 4.32 -31.93 -17.75
CA ALA A 647 3.60 -32.81 -16.82
C ALA A 647 2.89 -33.96 -17.54
N GLY A 648 2.63 -33.79 -18.83
CA GLY A 648 1.98 -34.76 -19.68
C GLY A 648 0.49 -34.60 -19.86
N ALA A 649 -0.08 -33.53 -19.31
CA ALA A 649 -1.44 -33.10 -19.55
C ALA A 649 -1.62 -32.65 -21.01
N ARG A 650 -2.86 -32.34 -21.37
CA ARG A 650 -3.23 -31.83 -22.69
C ARG A 650 -3.29 -30.30 -22.66
N LEU A 651 -2.74 -29.65 -23.67
CA LEU A 651 -2.88 -28.22 -23.90
C LEU A 651 -4.13 -27.97 -24.75
N ALA A 652 -5.14 -27.28 -24.22
CA ALA A 652 -6.32 -26.89 -24.98
C ALA A 652 -6.21 -25.42 -25.41
N VAL A 653 -6.34 -25.15 -26.72
CA VAL A 653 -6.30 -23.78 -27.25
C VAL A 653 -7.67 -23.13 -27.07
N ALA A 654 -7.72 -22.05 -26.29
CA ALA A 654 -8.96 -21.28 -26.12
C ALA A 654 -9.25 -20.42 -27.36
N PRO A 655 -10.53 -20.28 -27.77
CA PRO A 655 -10.89 -19.33 -28.81
C PRO A 655 -10.58 -17.90 -28.37
N ASP A 656 -10.27 -17.02 -29.33
CA ASP A 656 -9.79 -15.66 -29.04
C ASP A 656 -10.75 -14.81 -28.20
N ASP A 657 -12.06 -15.04 -28.32
CA ASP A 657 -13.09 -14.30 -27.58
C ASP A 657 -13.33 -14.81 -26.14
N ALA A 658 -12.85 -16.01 -25.78
CA ALA A 658 -13.05 -16.61 -24.44
C ALA A 658 -12.45 -15.81 -23.29
N ARG A 659 -11.48 -14.93 -23.55
CA ARG A 659 -10.91 -14.02 -22.54
C ARG A 659 -11.87 -12.93 -22.10
N THR A 660 -12.86 -12.63 -22.94
CA THR A 660 -13.75 -11.48 -22.76
C THR A 660 -15.22 -11.90 -22.70
N GLN A 661 -15.56 -13.10 -23.17
CA GLN A 661 -16.93 -13.59 -23.27
C GLN A 661 -17.07 -14.91 -22.49
N GLY A 662 -18.05 -14.96 -21.58
CA GLY A 662 -18.29 -16.13 -20.75
C GLY A 662 -18.82 -17.36 -21.49
N GLU A 663 -19.64 -17.17 -22.54
CA GLU A 663 -20.18 -18.27 -23.36
C GLU A 663 -19.07 -19.07 -24.08
N PRO A 664 -18.18 -18.47 -24.89
CA PRO A 664 -17.05 -19.19 -25.50
C PRO A 664 -16.12 -19.87 -24.49
N LEU A 665 -15.91 -19.26 -23.31
CA LEU A 665 -15.11 -19.88 -22.26
C LEU A 665 -15.82 -21.11 -21.68
N ALA A 666 -17.11 -21.01 -21.39
CA ALA A 666 -17.91 -22.14 -20.90
C ALA A 666 -17.90 -23.32 -21.89
N GLU A 667 -18.06 -23.04 -23.20
CA GLU A 667 -17.98 -24.04 -24.26
C GLU A 667 -16.59 -24.70 -24.29
N ALA A 668 -15.51 -23.93 -24.18
CA ALA A 668 -14.15 -24.47 -24.15
C ALA A 668 -13.89 -25.34 -22.91
N LEU A 669 -14.35 -24.90 -21.73
CA LEU A 669 -14.22 -25.65 -20.47
C LEU A 669 -14.89 -27.02 -20.54
N GLN A 670 -16.05 -27.11 -21.19
CA GLN A 670 -16.80 -28.36 -21.37
C GLN A 670 -16.21 -29.20 -22.49
N ARG A 671 -15.96 -28.61 -23.67
CA ARG A 671 -15.50 -29.32 -24.88
C ARG A 671 -14.20 -30.05 -24.65
N TYR A 672 -13.25 -29.43 -23.94
CA TYR A 672 -11.92 -29.99 -23.73
C TYR A 672 -11.76 -30.66 -22.35
N ASP A 673 -12.83 -30.71 -21.54
CA ASP A 673 -12.79 -31.16 -20.15
C ASP A 673 -11.63 -30.53 -19.36
N VAL A 674 -11.58 -29.19 -19.38
CA VAL A 674 -10.48 -28.43 -18.77
C VAL A 674 -10.46 -28.68 -17.27
N SER A 675 -9.30 -29.07 -16.72
CA SER A 675 -9.13 -29.35 -15.28
C SER A 675 -8.31 -28.29 -14.55
N ILE A 676 -7.51 -27.50 -15.29
CA ILE A 676 -6.69 -26.39 -14.79
C ILE A 676 -6.90 -25.17 -15.68
N VAL A 677 -7.25 -24.04 -15.06
CA VAL A 677 -7.46 -22.77 -15.75
C VAL A 677 -6.86 -21.62 -14.96
N GLN A 678 -6.23 -20.69 -15.66
CA GLN A 678 -5.64 -19.47 -15.10
C GLN A 678 -6.28 -18.26 -15.75
N ALA A 679 -6.58 -17.23 -14.95
CA ALA A 679 -6.97 -15.93 -15.48
C ALA A 679 -6.70 -14.82 -14.45
N THR A 680 -6.79 -13.56 -14.89
CA THR A 680 -6.66 -12.40 -14.00
C THR A 680 -7.96 -12.15 -13.21
N PRO A 681 -7.91 -11.46 -12.06
CA PRO A 681 -9.13 -11.04 -11.34
C PRO A 681 -10.14 -10.33 -12.25
N THR A 682 -9.67 -9.45 -13.14
CA THR A 682 -10.51 -8.81 -14.14
C THR A 682 -11.19 -9.81 -15.06
N THR A 683 -10.45 -10.74 -15.66
CA THR A 683 -11.03 -11.75 -16.55
C THR A 683 -12.08 -12.59 -15.81
N TRP A 684 -11.81 -13.03 -14.58
CA TRP A 684 -12.78 -13.78 -13.80
C TRP A 684 -14.07 -13.01 -13.56
N ARG A 685 -13.99 -11.73 -13.16
CA ARG A 685 -15.19 -10.88 -13.00
C ARG A 685 -16.05 -10.81 -14.26
N LEU A 686 -15.44 -10.78 -15.44
CA LEU A 686 -16.14 -10.69 -16.72
C LEU A 686 -16.96 -11.94 -17.05
N VAL A 687 -16.45 -13.11 -16.68
CA VAL A 687 -16.96 -14.40 -17.18
C VAL A 687 -17.63 -15.26 -16.11
N ILE A 688 -17.43 -14.93 -14.81
CA ILE A 688 -17.81 -15.78 -13.69
C ILE A 688 -19.30 -16.13 -13.67
N ASP A 689 -20.18 -15.23 -14.10
CA ASP A 689 -21.63 -15.45 -14.14
C ASP A 689 -21.99 -16.67 -15.00
N GLN A 690 -21.31 -16.85 -16.13
CA GLN A 690 -21.57 -17.93 -17.08
C GLN A 690 -20.78 -19.19 -16.75
N VAL A 691 -19.57 -19.06 -16.20
CA VAL A 691 -18.68 -20.21 -15.98
C VAL A 691 -18.74 -20.80 -14.57
N ALA A 692 -19.28 -20.10 -13.58
CA ALA A 692 -19.32 -20.56 -12.18
C ALA A 692 -19.83 -22.00 -11.99
N PRO A 693 -20.92 -22.46 -12.65
CA PRO A 693 -21.39 -23.84 -12.51
C PRO A 693 -20.39 -24.88 -13.01
N LEU A 694 -19.46 -24.48 -13.86
CA LEU A 694 -18.45 -25.32 -14.48
C LEU A 694 -17.13 -25.32 -13.69
N LEU A 695 -16.93 -24.45 -12.69
CA LEU A 695 -15.66 -24.38 -11.98
C LEU A 695 -15.50 -25.43 -10.87
N ALA A 696 -16.59 -26.09 -10.46
CA ALA A 696 -16.57 -27.11 -9.42
C ALA A 696 -15.52 -28.21 -9.72
N GLY A 697 -14.65 -28.48 -8.75
CA GLY A 697 -13.59 -29.50 -8.85
C GLY A 697 -12.40 -29.13 -9.75
N ARG A 698 -12.40 -27.96 -10.40
CA ARG A 698 -11.28 -27.47 -11.23
C ARG A 698 -10.27 -26.72 -10.37
N ARG A 699 -8.99 -26.77 -10.76
CA ARG A 699 -7.94 -25.93 -10.17
C ARG A 699 -7.93 -24.59 -10.90
N VAL A 700 -8.20 -23.53 -10.15
CA VAL A 700 -8.35 -22.16 -10.65
C VAL A 700 -7.22 -21.30 -10.11
N LEU A 701 -6.36 -20.81 -10.99
CA LEU A 701 -5.32 -19.85 -10.65
C LEU A 701 -5.82 -18.45 -10.96
N CYS A 702 -5.64 -17.54 -10.03
CA CYS A 702 -6.00 -16.15 -10.17
C CYS A 702 -4.85 -15.26 -9.72
N GLY A 703 -4.36 -14.40 -10.61
CA GLY A 703 -3.19 -13.57 -10.33
C GLY A 703 -2.95 -12.51 -11.39
N GLY A 704 -1.90 -11.73 -11.19
CA GLY A 704 -1.53 -10.61 -12.07
C GLY A 704 -2.09 -9.26 -11.61
N GLU A 705 -3.10 -9.24 -10.74
CA GLU A 705 -3.69 -8.06 -10.10
C GLU A 705 -4.04 -8.36 -8.63
N PRO A 706 -4.19 -7.33 -7.77
CA PRO A 706 -4.82 -7.54 -6.47
C PRO A 706 -6.20 -8.19 -6.63
N MET A 707 -6.43 -9.29 -5.93
CA MET A 707 -7.71 -9.99 -5.95
C MET A 707 -8.69 -9.29 -4.99
N PRO A 708 -9.90 -8.94 -5.42
CA PRO A 708 -10.90 -8.40 -4.50
C PRO A 708 -11.49 -9.50 -3.61
N ASP A 709 -11.74 -9.18 -2.35
CA ASP A 709 -12.42 -10.03 -1.37
C ASP A 709 -13.74 -10.62 -1.91
N VAL A 710 -14.53 -9.78 -2.58
CA VAL A 710 -15.82 -10.17 -3.17
C VAL A 710 -15.62 -11.24 -4.25
N LEU A 711 -14.60 -11.08 -5.09
CA LEU A 711 -14.27 -12.05 -6.13
C LEU A 711 -13.76 -13.36 -5.52
N ALA A 712 -12.90 -13.30 -4.52
CA ALA A 712 -12.39 -14.48 -3.81
C ALA A 712 -13.54 -15.31 -3.19
N ARG A 713 -14.46 -14.65 -2.47
CA ARG A 713 -15.66 -15.30 -1.91
C ARG A 713 -16.51 -15.91 -3.02
N ARG A 714 -16.70 -15.20 -4.14
CA ARG A 714 -17.48 -15.70 -5.25
C ARG A 714 -16.86 -16.95 -5.88
N LEU A 715 -15.57 -16.93 -6.19
CA LEU A 715 -14.87 -18.07 -6.80
C LEU A 715 -14.85 -19.28 -5.86
N THR A 716 -14.62 -19.10 -4.56
CA THR A 716 -14.63 -20.20 -3.58
C THR A 716 -16.00 -20.87 -3.47
N THR A 717 -17.11 -20.13 -3.60
CA THR A 717 -18.47 -20.72 -3.58
C THR A 717 -18.78 -21.62 -4.78
N THR A 718 -17.99 -21.58 -5.85
CA THR A 718 -18.16 -22.46 -7.01
C THR A 718 -17.70 -23.90 -6.75
N GLY A 719 -17.00 -24.16 -5.65
CA GLY A 719 -16.41 -25.47 -5.35
C GLY A 719 -15.12 -25.76 -6.13
N CYS A 720 -14.48 -24.74 -6.70
CA CYS A 720 -13.15 -24.86 -7.30
C CYS A 720 -12.04 -24.89 -6.23
N GLU A 721 -10.86 -25.38 -6.61
CA GLU A 721 -9.64 -25.16 -5.84
C GLU A 721 -9.01 -23.84 -6.28
N LEU A 722 -9.26 -22.77 -5.52
CA LEU A 722 -8.78 -21.43 -5.84
C LEU A 722 -7.37 -21.19 -5.28
N TYR A 723 -6.45 -20.80 -6.16
CA TYR A 723 -5.10 -20.37 -5.83
C TYR A 723 -4.93 -18.89 -6.21
N ASN A 724 -4.58 -18.06 -5.23
CA ASN A 724 -4.06 -16.72 -5.48
C ASN A 724 -2.56 -16.82 -5.78
N VAL A 725 -2.12 -16.24 -6.89
CA VAL A 725 -0.72 -16.30 -7.33
C VAL A 725 -0.19 -14.90 -7.60
N TYR A 726 1.06 -14.66 -7.21
CA TYR A 726 1.70 -13.36 -7.35
C TYR A 726 3.15 -13.53 -7.80
N GLY A 727 3.56 -12.65 -8.70
CA GLY A 727 4.92 -12.51 -9.18
C GLY A 727 4.99 -11.42 -10.26
N PRO A 728 6.07 -10.63 -10.29
CA PRO A 728 6.41 -9.81 -11.43
C PRO A 728 7.13 -10.62 -12.52
N THR A 729 7.17 -10.09 -13.74
CA THR A 729 7.88 -10.71 -14.88
C THR A 729 9.36 -10.93 -14.59
N GLU A 730 9.99 -10.02 -13.85
CA GLU A 730 11.40 -10.07 -13.44
C GLU A 730 11.74 -11.23 -12.49
N THR A 731 10.75 -11.97 -12.01
CA THR A 731 10.93 -13.12 -11.12
C THR A 731 10.24 -14.37 -11.67
N THR A 732 10.09 -14.41 -13.00
CA THR A 732 9.56 -15.55 -13.76
C THR A 732 8.14 -15.90 -13.36
N ILE A 733 7.20 -15.05 -13.78
CA ILE A 733 5.75 -15.29 -13.73
C ILE A 733 5.17 -15.24 -12.32
N TRP A 734 5.36 -16.29 -11.51
CA TRP A 734 4.83 -16.38 -10.15
C TRP A 734 5.95 -16.70 -9.17
N SER A 735 6.02 -15.96 -8.07
CA SER A 735 7.00 -16.12 -7.00
C SER A 735 6.36 -16.59 -5.69
N THR A 736 5.06 -16.34 -5.50
CA THR A 736 4.29 -16.84 -4.37
C THR A 736 2.96 -17.42 -4.86
N ALA A 737 2.45 -18.39 -4.10
CA ALA A 737 1.16 -19.02 -4.37
C ALA A 737 0.48 -19.41 -3.05
N GLY A 738 -0.81 -19.15 -2.94
CA GLY A 738 -1.63 -19.47 -1.77
C GLY A 738 -2.97 -20.07 -2.18
N ARG A 739 -3.28 -21.27 -1.68
CA ARG A 739 -4.64 -21.80 -1.76
C ARG A 739 -5.53 -20.99 -0.81
N ILE A 740 -6.67 -20.53 -1.31
CA ILE A 740 -7.68 -19.83 -0.51
C ILE A 740 -8.56 -20.88 0.17
N ASP A 741 -8.69 -20.80 1.49
CA ASP A 741 -9.58 -21.66 2.26
C ASP A 741 -11.03 -21.15 2.12
N PRO A 742 -11.96 -21.94 1.57
CA PRO A 742 -13.37 -21.54 1.49
C PRO A 742 -14.02 -21.32 2.86
N ALA A 743 -13.51 -21.93 3.94
CA ALA A 743 -14.02 -21.72 5.30
C ALA A 743 -13.56 -20.39 5.92
N HIS A 744 -12.42 -19.87 5.47
CA HIS A 744 -11.84 -18.63 5.95
C HIS A 744 -11.21 -17.86 4.79
N VAL A 745 -12.06 -17.18 4.00
CA VAL A 745 -11.62 -16.41 2.84
C VAL A 745 -10.81 -15.19 3.31
N ARG A 746 -9.50 -15.32 3.21
CA ARG A 746 -8.50 -14.26 3.36
C ARG A 746 -7.75 -14.12 2.04
N VAL A 747 -7.63 -12.89 1.53
CA VAL A 747 -6.90 -12.62 0.30
C VAL A 747 -5.47 -12.21 0.61
N ASP A 748 -4.62 -13.23 0.78
CA ASP A 748 -3.17 -13.10 0.82
C ASP A 748 -2.55 -13.69 -0.46
N VAL A 749 -1.27 -13.40 -0.72
CA VAL A 749 -0.55 -13.97 -1.87
C VAL A 749 0.20 -15.27 -1.53
N GLY A 750 -0.13 -15.87 -0.39
CA GLY A 750 0.40 -17.14 0.06
C GLY A 750 1.84 -17.10 0.53
N VAL A 751 2.59 -18.13 0.14
CA VAL A 751 3.99 -18.38 0.53
C VAL A 751 4.86 -18.49 -0.71
N PRO A 752 6.19 -18.24 -0.60
CA PRO A 752 7.09 -18.40 -1.73
C PRO A 752 7.09 -19.80 -2.34
N ILE A 753 7.23 -19.85 -3.66
CA ILE A 753 7.33 -21.10 -4.43
C ILE A 753 8.72 -21.74 -4.25
N ALA A 754 8.93 -22.90 -4.88
CA ALA A 754 10.19 -23.63 -4.82
C ALA A 754 11.39 -22.74 -5.25
N ASN A 755 12.49 -22.85 -4.51
CA ASN A 755 13.74 -22.11 -4.71
C ASN A 755 13.56 -20.58 -4.77
N THR A 756 12.48 -20.05 -4.17
CA THR A 756 12.21 -18.61 -4.09
C THR A 756 12.20 -18.18 -2.64
N LYS A 757 12.77 -17.00 -2.37
CA LYS A 757 12.79 -16.37 -1.05
C LYS A 757 12.20 -14.97 -1.16
N VAL A 758 11.38 -14.58 -0.20
CA VAL A 758 10.75 -13.26 -0.16
C VAL A 758 11.05 -12.57 1.16
N TYR A 759 11.31 -11.27 1.06
CA TYR A 759 11.65 -10.41 2.19
C TYR A 759 10.90 -9.10 2.03
N VAL A 760 10.28 -8.62 3.10
CA VAL A 760 9.80 -7.24 3.17
C VAL A 760 10.95 -6.42 3.71
N ALA A 761 11.31 -5.32 3.06
CA ALA A 761 12.53 -4.57 3.37
C ALA A 761 12.30 -3.06 3.44
N ASP A 762 13.18 -2.37 4.17
CA ASP A 762 13.22 -0.92 4.19
C ASP A 762 13.88 -0.35 2.91
N PRO A 763 13.89 0.98 2.70
CA PRO A 763 14.50 1.59 1.52
C PRO A 763 16.01 1.30 1.34
N SER A 764 16.70 0.85 2.40
CA SER A 764 18.11 0.44 2.35
C SER A 764 18.30 -1.04 1.98
N GLY A 765 17.20 -1.78 1.79
CA GLY A 765 17.20 -3.20 1.45
C GLY A 765 17.34 -4.14 2.67
N ARG A 766 17.37 -3.59 3.89
CA ARG A 766 17.39 -4.40 5.12
C ARG A 766 16.00 -4.99 5.32
N PRO A 767 15.87 -6.25 5.74
CA PRO A 767 14.54 -6.82 5.88
C PRO A 767 13.81 -6.09 7.03
N LEU A 768 12.51 -6.27 7.14
CA LEU A 768 11.70 -5.77 8.24
C LEU A 768 11.01 -6.91 9.01
N PRO A 769 10.75 -6.74 10.32
CA PRO A 769 10.04 -7.72 11.14
C PRO A 769 8.62 -8.01 10.64
N ILE A 770 8.05 -9.15 11.05
CA ILE A 770 6.66 -9.51 10.74
C ILE A 770 5.70 -8.39 11.20
N GLY A 771 4.63 -8.15 10.45
CA GLY A 771 3.68 -7.04 10.65
C GLY A 771 4.14 -5.73 10.02
N THR A 772 5.45 -5.51 9.86
CA THR A 772 5.96 -4.24 9.34
C THR A 772 5.75 -4.13 7.83
N ARG A 773 5.31 -2.95 7.38
CA ARG A 773 5.14 -2.62 5.97
C ARG A 773 6.46 -2.17 5.35
N GLY A 774 6.77 -2.65 4.15
CA GLY A 774 7.96 -2.23 3.41
C GLY A 774 7.95 -2.72 1.97
N GLU A 775 9.05 -2.48 1.25
CA GLU A 775 9.19 -2.93 -0.13
C GLU A 775 9.40 -4.44 -0.19
N LEU A 776 8.63 -5.13 -1.02
CA LEU A 776 8.85 -6.54 -1.30
C LEU A 776 10.11 -6.74 -2.15
N CYS A 777 11.00 -7.59 -1.65
CA CYS A 777 12.21 -8.04 -2.31
C CYS A 777 12.13 -9.56 -2.53
N ILE A 778 12.41 -10.01 -3.74
CA ILE A 778 12.35 -11.42 -4.13
C ILE A 778 13.75 -11.90 -4.48
N SER A 779 14.11 -13.11 -4.06
CA SER A 779 15.40 -13.76 -4.33
C SER A 779 15.18 -15.22 -4.75
N GLY A 780 16.21 -15.83 -5.35
CA GLY A 780 16.26 -17.25 -5.66
C GLY A 780 16.31 -17.56 -7.15
N ASP A 781 15.96 -18.79 -7.49
CA ASP A 781 16.13 -19.34 -8.85
C ASP A 781 15.11 -18.79 -9.85
N GLY A 782 14.09 -18.05 -9.41
CA GLY A 782 13.11 -17.42 -10.31
C GLY A 782 13.57 -16.09 -10.91
N LEU A 783 14.71 -15.54 -10.47
CA LEU A 783 15.13 -14.20 -10.90
C LEU A 783 15.51 -14.16 -12.38
N ALA A 784 14.98 -13.17 -13.09
CA ALA A 784 15.40 -12.82 -14.45
C ALA A 784 16.91 -12.55 -14.52
N ILE A 785 17.50 -12.76 -15.69
CA ILE A 785 18.88 -12.37 -15.99
C ILE A 785 19.03 -10.85 -15.81
N GLY A 786 18.02 -10.09 -16.25
CA GLY A 786 17.96 -8.63 -16.14
C GLY A 786 17.14 -8.02 -17.27
N TYR A 787 17.37 -6.73 -17.53
CA TYR A 787 16.74 -6.02 -18.65
C TYR A 787 17.67 -5.97 -19.87
N HIS A 788 17.14 -6.33 -21.04
CA HIS A 788 17.87 -6.35 -22.29
C HIS A 788 18.45 -4.97 -22.62
N ARG A 789 19.77 -4.90 -22.86
CA ARG A 789 20.49 -3.67 -23.18
C ARG A 789 20.22 -2.50 -22.22
N ARG A 790 19.97 -2.79 -20.94
CA ARG A 790 19.75 -1.78 -19.88
C ARG A 790 20.48 -2.19 -18.57
N PRO A 791 21.84 -2.17 -18.55
CA PRO A 791 22.62 -2.57 -17.38
C PRO A 791 22.39 -1.65 -16.17
N GLU A 792 22.19 -0.35 -16.39
CA GLU A 792 21.92 0.63 -15.34
C GLU A 792 20.61 0.31 -14.60
N LEU A 793 19.50 0.17 -15.34
CA LEU A 793 18.20 -0.22 -14.78
C LEU A 793 18.26 -1.61 -14.12
N THR A 794 19.05 -2.53 -14.69
CA THR A 794 19.27 -3.85 -14.08
C THR A 794 19.97 -3.71 -12.73
N SER A 795 21.01 -2.89 -12.62
CA SER A 795 21.70 -2.66 -11.34
C SER A 795 20.87 -1.90 -10.30
N GLU A 796 19.95 -1.05 -10.75
CA GLU A 796 19.02 -0.33 -9.88
C GLU A 796 17.99 -1.27 -9.23
N ARG A 797 17.44 -2.21 -10.02
CA ARG A 797 16.36 -3.10 -9.57
C ARG A 797 16.84 -4.46 -9.05
N PHE A 798 17.98 -4.96 -9.52
CA PHE A 798 18.58 -6.23 -9.10
C PHE A 798 19.81 -5.98 -8.23
N GLY A 799 19.61 -6.01 -6.92
CA GLY A 799 20.64 -5.80 -5.92
C GLY A 799 21.30 -7.09 -5.43
N THR A 800 22.26 -6.96 -4.52
CA THR A 800 22.83 -8.08 -3.75
C THR A 800 22.83 -7.73 -2.27
N HIS A 801 22.38 -8.65 -1.43
CA HIS A 801 22.34 -8.48 0.03
C HIS A 801 22.99 -9.70 0.70
N ALA A 802 23.64 -9.49 1.84
CA ALA A 802 24.37 -10.54 2.56
C ALA A 802 23.46 -11.72 2.95
N TRP A 803 22.18 -11.47 3.23
CA TRP A 803 21.22 -12.51 3.62
C TRP A 803 20.46 -13.11 2.45
N TYR A 804 20.21 -12.32 1.40
CA TYR A 804 19.33 -12.74 0.30
C TYR A 804 20.11 -13.28 -0.90
N GLY A 805 21.42 -13.01 -0.98
CA GLY A 805 22.14 -13.11 -2.25
C GLY A 805 21.63 -12.05 -3.23
N ARG A 806 21.57 -12.40 -4.52
CA ARG A 806 20.97 -11.54 -5.54
C ARG A 806 19.45 -11.46 -5.32
N PHE A 807 18.87 -10.27 -5.42
CA PHE A 807 17.44 -10.05 -5.22
C PHE A 807 16.89 -8.99 -6.19
N TYR A 808 15.59 -9.03 -6.44
CA TYR A 808 14.84 -8.05 -7.23
C TYR A 808 13.93 -7.21 -6.33
N ARG A 809 13.98 -5.89 -6.50
CA ARG A 809 13.12 -4.89 -5.85
C ARG A 809 11.84 -4.69 -6.64
N THR A 810 10.70 -5.12 -6.10
CA THR A 810 9.45 -5.16 -6.88
C THR A 810 8.78 -3.81 -7.04
N GLY A 811 9.07 -2.85 -6.14
CA GLY A 811 8.30 -1.63 -5.97
C GLY A 811 6.89 -1.86 -5.37
N ASP A 812 6.55 -3.09 -4.96
CA ASP A 812 5.29 -3.38 -4.28
C ASP A 812 5.47 -3.18 -2.76
N LEU A 813 4.50 -2.52 -2.13
CA LEU A 813 4.40 -2.41 -0.69
C LEU A 813 3.74 -3.68 -0.14
N ALA A 814 4.40 -4.32 0.83
CA ALA A 814 3.95 -5.59 1.39
C ALA A 814 4.20 -5.66 2.89
N GLN A 815 3.58 -6.64 3.55
CA GLN A 815 3.86 -7.01 4.94
C GLN A 815 3.76 -8.54 5.11
N TRP A 816 4.52 -9.07 6.06
CA TRP A 816 4.30 -10.42 6.56
C TRP A 816 3.23 -10.40 7.64
N THR A 817 2.33 -11.37 7.60
CA THR A 817 1.31 -11.56 8.62
C THR A 817 1.84 -12.43 9.76
N LEU A 818 1.21 -12.36 10.95
CA LEU A 818 1.61 -13.15 12.11
C LEU A 818 1.53 -14.67 11.88
N ASP A 819 0.67 -15.13 10.98
CA ASP A 819 0.54 -16.53 10.54
C ASP A 819 1.54 -16.89 9.41
N GLY A 820 2.48 -16.01 9.07
CA GLY A 820 3.55 -16.29 8.12
C GLY A 820 3.09 -16.30 6.66
N ARG A 821 2.07 -15.52 6.32
CA ARG A 821 1.61 -15.29 4.94
C ARG A 821 2.02 -13.89 4.48
N LEU A 822 2.09 -13.69 3.16
CA LEU A 822 2.46 -12.40 2.59
C LEU A 822 1.22 -11.65 2.09
N GLU A 823 1.10 -10.38 2.47
CA GLU A 823 0.06 -9.47 1.97
C GLU A 823 0.69 -8.38 1.10
N ILE A 824 0.08 -8.11 -0.06
CA ILE A 824 0.46 -6.99 -0.93
C ILE A 824 -0.53 -5.87 -0.70
N LEU A 825 -0.04 -4.72 -0.24
CA LEU A 825 -0.84 -3.57 0.19
C LEU A 825 -0.97 -2.51 -0.89
N GLY A 826 -0.07 -2.49 -1.87
CA GLY A 826 -0.08 -1.50 -2.95
C GLY A 826 1.27 -1.38 -3.65
N ARG A 827 1.52 -0.23 -4.28
CA ARG A 827 2.79 0.09 -4.93
C ARG A 827 3.41 1.34 -4.34
N LEU A 828 4.74 1.34 -4.26
CA LEU A 828 5.55 2.50 -3.86
C LEU A 828 5.77 3.46 -5.03
N ASP A 829 5.70 2.96 -6.27
CA ASP A 829 5.87 3.73 -7.50
C ASP A 829 4.54 4.00 -8.21
N ARG A 830 4.60 4.77 -9.31
CA ARG A 830 3.44 5.14 -10.14
C ARG A 830 3.05 4.08 -11.18
N GLN A 831 3.59 2.87 -11.03
CA GLN A 831 3.16 1.74 -11.83
C GLN A 831 1.80 1.27 -11.35
N ILE A 832 0.96 0.82 -12.28
CA ILE A 832 -0.35 0.28 -11.96
C ILE A 832 -0.55 -1.07 -12.66
N LYS A 833 -1.50 -1.85 -12.12
CA LYS A 833 -2.05 -3.03 -12.78
C LYS A 833 -3.51 -2.71 -13.13
N LEU A 834 -3.80 -2.60 -14.42
CA LEU A 834 -5.14 -2.28 -14.92
C LEU A 834 -5.58 -3.36 -15.92
N ARG A 835 -6.63 -4.10 -15.56
CA ARG A 835 -7.24 -5.15 -16.39
C ARG A 835 -6.26 -6.26 -16.80
N GLY A 836 -5.36 -6.61 -15.90
CA GLY A 836 -4.31 -7.62 -16.05
C GLY A 836 -3.03 -7.08 -16.67
N ASN A 837 -3.02 -5.82 -17.13
CA ASN A 837 -1.89 -5.22 -17.80
C ASN A 837 -1.08 -4.38 -16.82
N ARG A 838 0.23 -4.61 -16.82
CA ARG A 838 1.19 -3.78 -16.09
C ARG A 838 1.45 -2.51 -16.91
N ILE A 839 1.02 -1.36 -16.40
CA ILE A 839 1.12 -0.08 -17.10
C ILE A 839 2.00 0.85 -16.27
N GLU A 840 3.02 1.41 -16.89
CA GLU A 840 3.79 2.51 -16.33
C GLU A 840 3.13 3.80 -16.77
N LEU A 841 2.60 4.60 -15.83
CA LEU A 841 1.96 5.88 -16.17
C LEU A 841 2.93 6.81 -16.91
N ALA A 842 4.23 6.69 -16.65
CA ALA A 842 5.27 7.40 -17.36
C ALA A 842 5.44 6.98 -18.85
N GLU A 843 5.12 5.73 -19.24
CA GLU A 843 5.06 5.32 -20.66
C GLU A 843 3.96 6.08 -21.39
N VAL A 844 2.81 6.21 -20.73
CA VAL A 844 1.66 6.94 -21.26
C VAL A 844 1.97 8.44 -21.37
N GLU A 845 2.55 9.02 -20.31
CA GLU A 845 3.01 10.42 -20.31
C GLU A 845 4.05 10.67 -21.41
N GLY A 846 5.02 9.77 -21.57
CA GLY A 846 6.05 9.83 -22.60
C GLY A 846 5.48 9.80 -24.02
N ALA A 847 4.51 8.92 -24.30
CA ALA A 847 3.84 8.87 -25.59
C ALA A 847 3.10 10.17 -25.91
N LEU A 848 2.38 10.74 -24.94
CA LEU A 848 1.68 12.02 -25.12
C LEU A 848 2.64 13.19 -25.38
N LEU A 849 3.80 13.19 -24.72
CA LEU A 849 4.84 14.22 -24.91
C LEU A 849 5.48 14.21 -26.31
N THR A 850 5.29 13.15 -27.11
CA THR A 850 5.76 13.14 -28.50
C THR A 850 4.88 13.95 -29.46
N HIS A 851 3.68 14.36 -29.02
CA HIS A 851 2.83 15.24 -29.81
C HIS A 851 3.37 16.68 -29.81
N PRO A 852 3.51 17.36 -30.98
CA PRO A 852 4.23 18.63 -31.09
C PRO A 852 3.63 19.77 -30.25
N ASP A 853 2.32 19.75 -30.02
CA ASP A 853 1.62 20.79 -29.24
C ASP A 853 1.59 20.51 -27.72
N VAL A 854 2.03 19.34 -27.26
CA VAL A 854 2.00 18.96 -25.83
C VAL A 854 3.32 19.33 -25.16
N ARG A 855 3.29 20.26 -24.21
CA ARG A 855 4.47 20.70 -23.45
C ARG A 855 4.71 19.92 -22.16
N ALA A 856 3.65 19.39 -21.56
CA ALA A 856 3.71 18.55 -20.37
C ALA A 856 2.53 17.57 -20.37
N ALA A 857 2.73 16.37 -19.84
CA ALA A 857 1.68 15.35 -19.70
C ALA A 857 1.75 14.72 -18.30
N ALA A 858 0.59 14.46 -17.70
CA ALA A 858 0.44 13.81 -16.40
C ALA A 858 -0.76 12.86 -16.44
N VAL A 859 -0.58 11.60 -16.06
CA VAL A 859 -1.65 10.59 -16.14
C VAL A 859 -2.01 10.09 -14.74
N VAL A 860 -3.31 9.97 -14.47
CA VAL A 860 -3.85 9.41 -13.22
C VAL A 860 -4.89 8.34 -13.51
N VAL A 861 -5.09 7.47 -12.53
CA VAL A 861 -6.18 6.49 -12.53
C VAL A 861 -7.35 7.06 -11.73
N VAL A 862 -8.57 6.90 -12.23
CA VAL A 862 -9.81 7.33 -11.55
C VAL A 862 -10.79 6.18 -11.53
N GLY A 863 -11.49 5.98 -10.42
CA GLY A 863 -12.37 4.83 -10.20
C GLY A 863 -11.68 3.71 -9.42
N ASP A 864 -12.46 2.68 -9.09
CA ASP A 864 -11.98 1.51 -8.36
C ASP A 864 -11.16 0.62 -9.31
N PRO A 865 -9.85 0.36 -9.02
CA PRO A 865 -8.99 -0.53 -9.81
C PRO A 865 -9.62 -1.90 -10.07
N SER A 866 -10.47 -2.34 -9.14
CA SER A 866 -11.16 -3.62 -9.15
C SER A 866 -12.56 -3.58 -9.74
N ALA A 867 -13.04 -2.43 -10.23
CA ALA A 867 -14.36 -2.29 -10.83
C ALA A 867 -14.35 -1.53 -12.17
N ASP A 868 -14.09 -0.22 -12.13
CA ASP A 868 -14.38 0.76 -13.17
C ASP A 868 -13.22 1.75 -13.43
N ALA A 869 -12.01 1.41 -13.00
CA ALA A 869 -10.85 2.26 -13.21
C ALA A 869 -10.59 2.62 -14.69
N VAL A 870 -10.33 3.91 -14.91
CA VAL A 870 -9.99 4.52 -16.19
C VAL A 870 -8.78 5.44 -16.06
N LEU A 871 -8.05 5.60 -17.16
CA LEU A 871 -6.91 6.50 -17.27
C LEU A 871 -7.37 7.88 -17.73
N TRP A 872 -7.02 8.90 -16.95
CA TRP A 872 -7.19 10.32 -17.28
C TRP A 872 -5.84 10.93 -17.58
N ALA A 873 -5.70 11.55 -18.75
CA ALA A 873 -4.51 12.28 -19.17
C ALA A 873 -4.75 13.79 -19.06
N PHE A 874 -3.93 14.45 -18.26
CA PHE A 874 -3.83 15.89 -18.18
C PHE A 874 -2.67 16.38 -19.03
N VAL A 875 -2.90 17.38 -19.87
CA VAL A 875 -1.87 17.96 -20.75
C VAL A 875 -1.79 19.47 -20.62
N VAL A 876 -0.60 20.01 -20.85
CA VAL A 876 -0.37 21.45 -20.99
C VAL A 876 -0.06 21.75 -22.46
N ALA A 877 -0.97 22.44 -23.13
CA ALA A 877 -0.89 22.77 -24.56
C ALA A 877 -1.27 24.25 -24.78
N PRO A 878 -0.40 25.20 -24.40
CA PRO A 878 -0.74 26.63 -24.36
C PRO A 878 -1.01 27.21 -25.74
N ASP A 879 -0.46 26.59 -26.79
CA ASP A 879 -0.57 27.06 -28.18
C ASP A 879 -1.74 26.37 -28.93
N ASN A 880 -2.39 25.36 -28.33
CA ASN A 880 -3.52 24.63 -28.91
C ASN A 880 -4.46 24.06 -27.83
N PRO A 881 -5.46 24.82 -27.36
CA PRO A 881 -6.41 24.39 -26.34
C PRO A 881 -7.29 23.19 -26.75
N GLU A 882 -7.47 22.96 -28.06
CA GLU A 882 -8.32 21.90 -28.64
C GLU A 882 -7.54 20.60 -28.94
N VAL A 883 -6.27 20.51 -28.52
CA VAL A 883 -5.39 19.37 -28.80
C VAL A 883 -5.96 18.02 -28.35
N THR A 884 -6.81 18.01 -27.31
CA THR A 884 -7.39 16.79 -26.71
C THR A 884 -8.12 15.91 -27.71
N SER A 885 -8.73 16.50 -28.74
CA SER A 885 -9.40 15.78 -29.82
C SER A 885 -8.45 14.90 -30.67
N GLN A 886 -7.15 15.21 -30.67
CA GLN A 886 -6.11 14.53 -31.46
C GLN A 886 -5.27 13.55 -30.61
N LEU A 887 -5.28 13.71 -29.28
CA LEU A 887 -4.38 12.97 -28.39
C LEU A 887 -4.69 11.48 -28.28
N TRP A 888 -5.95 11.08 -28.40
CA TRP A 888 -6.31 9.66 -28.40
C TRP A 888 -5.72 8.94 -29.61
N GLU A 889 -5.90 9.50 -30.81
CA GLU A 889 -5.35 8.94 -32.05
C GLU A 889 -3.82 8.88 -31.97
N HIS A 890 -3.19 9.97 -31.54
CA HIS A 890 -1.74 10.03 -31.33
C HIS A 890 -1.22 8.97 -30.35
N ALA A 891 -1.82 8.87 -29.16
CA ALA A 891 -1.42 7.92 -28.14
C ALA A 891 -1.63 6.46 -28.59
N SER A 892 -2.76 6.16 -29.25
CA SER A 892 -3.09 4.82 -29.74
C SER A 892 -2.18 4.31 -30.86
N SER A 893 -1.45 5.22 -31.53
CA SER A 893 -0.47 4.84 -32.57
C SER A 893 0.77 4.14 -32.02
N SER A 894 1.11 4.39 -30.75
CA SER A 894 2.34 3.90 -30.10
C SER A 894 2.08 3.08 -28.83
N LEU A 895 0.96 3.32 -28.14
CA LEU A 895 0.59 2.60 -26.92
C LEU A 895 -0.34 1.41 -27.21
N PRO A 896 -0.24 0.32 -26.45
CA PRO A 896 -1.29 -0.69 -26.40
C PRO A 896 -2.61 -0.06 -25.96
N PHE A 897 -3.72 -0.62 -26.44
CA PHE A 897 -5.05 -0.12 -26.08
C PHE A 897 -5.28 -0.03 -24.57
N ALA A 898 -4.81 -1.02 -23.80
CA ALA A 898 -4.95 -1.02 -22.34
C ALA A 898 -4.23 0.15 -21.64
N ALA A 899 -3.19 0.71 -22.26
CA ALA A 899 -2.40 1.84 -21.76
C ALA A 899 -2.83 3.19 -22.36
N THR A 900 -3.80 3.21 -23.29
CA THR A 900 -4.29 4.44 -23.92
C THR A 900 -5.31 5.12 -22.98
N PRO A 901 -5.15 6.42 -22.62
CA PRO A 901 -6.11 7.14 -21.80
C PRO A 901 -7.52 7.22 -22.40
N GLN A 902 -8.53 7.19 -21.54
CA GLN A 902 -9.94 7.31 -21.93
C GLN A 902 -10.41 8.76 -21.94
N GLU A 903 -9.83 9.60 -21.09
CA GLU A 903 -10.21 11.01 -20.91
C GLU A 903 -8.98 11.91 -21.03
N TYR A 904 -9.15 13.07 -21.67
CA TYR A 904 -8.08 14.04 -21.91
C TYR A 904 -8.52 15.43 -21.47
N VAL A 905 -7.71 16.08 -20.63
CA VAL A 905 -8.01 17.40 -20.06
C VAL A 905 -6.83 18.34 -20.30
N THR A 906 -7.10 19.49 -20.91
CA THR A 906 -6.10 20.56 -21.03
C THR A 906 -6.08 21.40 -19.76
N LEU A 907 -4.89 21.67 -19.24
CA LEU A 907 -4.63 22.61 -18.14
C LEU A 907 -3.65 23.70 -18.60
N ASP A 908 -3.78 24.90 -18.04
CA ASP A 908 -2.81 25.99 -18.26
C ASP A 908 -1.45 25.65 -17.64
N SER A 909 -1.46 24.97 -16.49
CA SER A 909 -0.28 24.46 -15.79
C SER A 909 -0.68 23.34 -14.83
N PHE A 910 0.24 22.42 -14.51
CA PHE A 910 -0.03 21.40 -13.52
C PHE A 910 -0.04 21.96 -12.08
N PRO A 911 -0.92 21.44 -11.20
CA PRO A 911 -0.77 21.66 -9.78
C PRO A 911 0.54 21.02 -9.32
N MET A 912 1.29 21.75 -8.49
CA MET A 912 2.61 21.33 -8.01
C MET A 912 2.56 21.11 -6.50
N THR A 913 3.21 20.06 -6.03
CA THR A 913 3.53 19.83 -4.62
C THR A 913 4.57 20.87 -4.15
N GLY A 914 4.74 21.03 -2.84
CA GLY A 914 5.78 21.91 -2.27
C GLY A 914 7.24 21.56 -2.64
N ASN A 915 7.46 20.47 -3.39
CA ASN A 915 8.75 20.00 -3.90
C ASN A 915 8.96 20.29 -5.41
N ASP A 916 8.18 21.19 -6.03
CA ASP A 916 8.20 21.46 -7.48
C ASP A 916 8.01 20.20 -8.33
N LYS A 917 7.27 19.21 -7.80
CA LYS A 917 6.80 18.02 -8.53
C LYS A 917 5.30 18.11 -8.76
N VAL A 918 4.79 17.50 -9.82
CA VAL A 918 3.35 17.44 -10.11
C VAL A 918 2.57 16.81 -8.94
N ASP A 919 1.50 17.47 -8.51
CA ASP A 919 0.57 16.99 -7.48
C ASP A 919 -0.49 16.06 -8.10
N TYR A 920 -0.14 14.79 -8.22
CA TYR A 920 -1.04 13.75 -8.73
C TYR A 920 -2.30 13.53 -7.87
N PRO A 921 -2.25 13.61 -6.52
CA PRO A 921 -3.47 13.63 -5.71
C PRO A 921 -4.43 14.76 -6.09
N ALA A 922 -3.94 15.98 -6.33
CA ALA A 922 -4.77 17.09 -6.80
C ALA A 922 -5.38 16.81 -8.19
N LEU A 923 -4.59 16.28 -9.12
CA LEU A 923 -5.08 15.86 -10.43
C LEU A 923 -6.16 14.76 -10.33
N ARG A 924 -6.01 13.79 -9.42
CA ARG A 924 -7.01 12.73 -9.20
C ARG A 924 -8.30 13.27 -8.58
N ARG A 925 -8.22 14.24 -7.67
CA ARG A 925 -9.42 14.94 -7.14
C ARG A 925 -10.13 15.69 -8.25
N LEU A 926 -9.39 16.48 -9.03
CA LEU A 926 -9.94 17.20 -10.18
C LEU A 926 -10.62 16.24 -11.17
N ALA A 927 -9.98 15.11 -11.48
CA ALA A 927 -10.56 14.10 -12.36
C ALA A 927 -11.85 13.50 -11.79
N THR A 928 -11.88 13.21 -10.48
CA THR A 928 -13.09 12.71 -9.79
C THR A 928 -14.22 13.75 -9.81
N GLU A 929 -13.91 15.02 -9.56
CA GLU A 929 -14.86 16.14 -9.63
C GLU A 929 -15.43 16.29 -11.05
N LEU A 930 -14.57 16.34 -12.07
CA LEU A 930 -14.98 16.40 -13.48
C LEU A 930 -15.86 15.19 -13.86
N ARG A 931 -15.49 13.98 -13.41
CA ARG A 931 -16.28 12.76 -13.63
C ARG A 931 -17.68 12.87 -13.01
N SER A 932 -17.80 13.46 -11.82
CA SER A 932 -19.10 13.67 -11.15
C SER A 932 -19.98 14.72 -11.83
N VAL A 933 -19.37 15.79 -12.38
CA VAL A 933 -20.07 16.85 -13.11
C VAL A 933 -20.60 16.33 -14.45
N ALA A 934 -19.83 15.48 -15.14
CA ALA A 934 -20.24 14.86 -16.40
C ALA A 934 -21.49 13.95 -16.25
N VAL A 935 -21.67 13.32 -15.09
CA VAL A 935 -22.87 12.51 -14.78
C VAL A 935 -24.10 13.40 -14.49
N GLY A 936 -23.90 14.67 -14.13
CA GLY A 936 -24.97 15.63 -13.80
C GLY A 936 -25.46 16.50 -14.97
N ALA A 937 -24.75 16.54 -16.09
CA ALA A 937 -25.07 17.40 -17.24
C ALA A 937 -25.63 16.59 -18.43
N THR A 938 -26.84 16.06 -18.30
CA THR A 938 -27.57 15.47 -19.42
C THR A 938 -28.27 16.56 -20.24
N GLN A 939 -27.58 17.13 -21.24
CA GLN A 939 -28.27 17.79 -22.35
C GLN A 939 -28.61 16.75 -23.42
N GLU A 940 -29.92 16.57 -23.67
CA GLU A 940 -30.42 15.77 -24.78
C GLU A 940 -30.07 16.46 -26.12
N LEU A 941 -29.09 15.93 -26.83
CA LEU A 941 -28.98 16.17 -28.27
C LEU A 941 -29.91 15.17 -28.97
N THR A 942 -31.03 15.67 -29.47
CA THR A 942 -31.98 14.96 -30.35
C THR A 942 -31.68 15.28 -31.81
N ASP A 943 -30.63 14.69 -32.37
CA ASP A 943 -30.51 14.60 -33.82
C ASP A 943 -30.76 13.15 -34.23
N SER A 944 -31.97 12.87 -34.74
CA SER A 944 -32.25 11.59 -35.40
C SER A 944 -31.47 11.55 -36.71
N SER A 945 -30.69 10.49 -36.93
CA SER A 945 -29.91 10.31 -38.16
C SER A 945 -30.76 9.99 -39.39
N GLY A 946 -32.05 9.67 -39.19
CA GLY A 946 -32.96 9.22 -40.25
C GLY A 946 -32.74 7.76 -40.67
N ASP A 947 -31.86 7.05 -39.95
CA ASP A 947 -31.45 5.67 -40.20
C ASP A 947 -31.73 4.83 -38.93
N GLU A 948 -32.74 3.95 -39.01
CA GLU A 948 -33.25 3.17 -37.87
C GLU A 948 -32.18 2.30 -37.19
N LEU A 949 -31.20 1.81 -37.97
CA LEU A 949 -30.09 1.01 -37.43
C LEU A 949 -29.08 1.90 -36.67
N VAL A 950 -28.75 3.07 -37.24
CA VAL A 950 -27.85 4.04 -36.59
C VAL A 950 -28.49 4.59 -35.33
N ASP A 951 -29.79 4.93 -35.37
CA ASP A 951 -30.53 5.44 -34.21
C ASP A 951 -30.61 4.37 -33.09
N THR A 952 -30.76 3.09 -33.45
CA THR A 952 -30.68 1.97 -32.49
C THR A 952 -29.30 1.88 -31.84
N LEU A 953 -28.23 1.97 -32.63
CA LEU A 953 -26.85 1.94 -32.11
C LEU A 953 -26.52 3.16 -31.26
N VAL A 954 -26.99 4.35 -31.64
CA VAL A 954 -26.89 5.57 -30.82
C VAL A 954 -27.61 5.36 -29.48
N GLY A 955 -28.80 4.76 -29.48
CA GLY A 955 -29.53 4.41 -28.26
C GLY A 955 -28.74 3.45 -27.35
N LEU A 956 -28.10 2.43 -27.92
CA LEU A 956 -27.22 1.52 -27.17
C LEU A 956 -25.98 2.24 -26.61
N TRP A 957 -25.38 3.16 -27.38
CA TRP A 957 -24.28 4.01 -26.89
C TRP A 957 -24.71 4.85 -25.70
N LYS A 958 -25.85 5.53 -25.81
CA LYS A 958 -26.39 6.37 -24.73
C LYS A 958 -26.64 5.56 -23.46
N ALA A 959 -27.20 4.36 -23.58
CA ALA A 959 -27.45 3.46 -22.46
C ALA A 959 -26.15 2.93 -21.83
N MET A 960 -25.18 2.47 -22.63
CA MET A 960 -23.94 1.88 -22.14
C MET A 960 -22.99 2.90 -21.52
N LEU A 961 -22.93 4.11 -22.08
CA LEU A 961 -22.04 5.17 -21.61
C LEU A 961 -22.70 6.08 -20.56
N SER A 962 -23.99 5.88 -20.28
CA SER A 962 -24.80 6.73 -19.40
C SER A 962 -24.73 8.22 -19.80
N ARG A 963 -24.81 8.49 -21.11
CA ARG A 963 -24.65 9.81 -21.72
C ARG A 963 -25.79 10.14 -22.68
N GLY A 964 -26.34 11.36 -22.62
CA GLY A 964 -27.45 11.80 -23.47
C GLY A 964 -27.04 12.55 -24.75
N ASP A 965 -25.79 13.01 -24.81
CA ASP A 965 -25.21 13.91 -25.81
C ASP A 965 -24.63 13.20 -27.05
N LEU A 966 -24.80 11.88 -27.14
CA LEU A 966 -24.18 11.06 -28.18
C LEU A 966 -24.97 11.07 -29.50
N GLY A 967 -24.26 11.08 -30.62
CA GLY A 967 -24.80 11.06 -31.99
C GLY A 967 -24.15 9.98 -32.87
N PRO A 968 -24.47 9.95 -34.18
CA PRO A 968 -24.06 8.91 -35.12
C PRO A 968 -22.53 8.71 -35.24
N ASP A 969 -21.77 9.78 -35.08
CA ASP A 969 -20.31 9.78 -35.21
C ASP A 969 -19.60 9.80 -33.84
N SER A 970 -20.33 9.60 -32.74
CA SER A 970 -19.75 9.56 -31.39
C SER A 970 -18.85 8.33 -31.22
N HIS A 971 -17.54 8.59 -31.20
CA HIS A 971 -16.51 7.57 -31.05
C HIS A 971 -16.57 6.92 -29.66
N PHE A 972 -16.87 5.63 -29.60
CA PHE A 972 -17.15 4.88 -28.38
C PHE A 972 -16.10 5.06 -27.30
N PHE A 973 -14.83 4.92 -27.68
CA PHE A 973 -13.71 5.00 -26.73
C PHE A 973 -13.38 6.44 -26.30
N ALA A 974 -13.72 7.42 -27.14
CA ALA A 974 -13.49 8.83 -26.82
C ALA A 974 -14.58 9.36 -25.87
N MET A 975 -15.73 8.68 -25.81
CA MET A 975 -16.87 9.05 -24.97
C MET A 975 -16.92 8.23 -23.67
N GLY A 976 -15.78 7.69 -23.22
CA GLY A 976 -15.64 6.92 -21.99
C GLY A 976 -15.87 5.40 -22.13
N GLY A 977 -16.11 4.92 -23.35
CA GLY A 977 -16.23 3.49 -23.63
C GLY A 977 -14.90 2.77 -23.47
N HIS A 978 -14.93 1.53 -23.00
CA HIS A 978 -13.75 0.69 -22.84
C HIS A 978 -14.04 -0.75 -23.23
N SER A 979 -13.02 -1.62 -23.37
CA SER A 979 -13.21 -2.99 -23.88
C SER A 979 -14.31 -3.78 -23.15
N LEU A 980 -14.44 -3.62 -21.82
CA LEU A 980 -15.53 -4.25 -21.08
C LEU A 980 -16.93 -3.73 -21.51
N LEU A 981 -17.13 -2.41 -21.61
CA LEU A 981 -18.37 -1.85 -22.16
C LEU A 981 -18.56 -2.22 -23.63
N ALA A 982 -17.49 -2.32 -24.42
CA ALA A 982 -17.57 -2.76 -25.82
C ALA A 982 -18.06 -4.21 -25.93
N VAL A 983 -17.66 -5.09 -25.02
CA VAL A 983 -18.14 -6.48 -24.99
C VAL A 983 -19.62 -6.54 -24.58
N GLN A 984 -20.04 -5.79 -23.57
CA GLN A 984 -21.45 -5.69 -23.18
C GLN A 984 -22.29 -5.12 -24.33
N LEU A 985 -21.78 -4.07 -24.97
CA LEU A 985 -22.38 -3.45 -26.13
C LEU A 985 -22.52 -4.43 -27.30
N LEU A 986 -21.53 -5.27 -27.57
CA LEU A 986 -21.62 -6.33 -28.58
C LEU A 986 -22.72 -7.35 -28.26
N GLN A 987 -22.92 -7.67 -26.97
CA GLN A 987 -24.03 -8.54 -26.56
C GLN A 987 -25.38 -7.88 -26.81
N GLU A 988 -25.52 -6.59 -26.51
CA GLU A 988 -26.76 -5.85 -26.77
C GLU A 988 -27.00 -5.64 -28.28
N ILE A 989 -25.95 -5.38 -29.08
CA ILE A 989 -26.04 -5.32 -30.55
C ILE A 989 -26.49 -6.67 -31.10
N LYS A 990 -25.90 -7.78 -30.63
CA LYS A 990 -26.33 -9.14 -31.03
C LYS A 990 -27.79 -9.38 -30.68
N ARG A 991 -28.26 -8.94 -29.50
CA ARG A 991 -29.68 -9.05 -29.12
C ARG A 991 -30.58 -8.23 -30.03
N ALA A 992 -30.20 -6.99 -30.33
CA ALA A 992 -31.00 -6.07 -31.15
C ALA A 992 -31.03 -6.44 -32.65
N THR A 993 -29.92 -6.96 -33.18
CA THR A 993 -29.74 -7.14 -34.63
C THR A 993 -29.66 -8.60 -35.09
N GLN A 994 -29.51 -9.55 -34.16
CA GLN A 994 -29.22 -10.97 -34.43
C GLN A 994 -27.90 -11.24 -35.19
N ILE A 995 -27.09 -10.20 -35.45
CA ILE A 995 -25.79 -10.32 -36.12
C ILE A 995 -24.69 -10.32 -35.06
N ARG A 996 -23.74 -11.25 -35.16
CA ARG A 996 -22.60 -11.35 -34.25
C ARG A 996 -21.41 -10.58 -34.83
N LEU A 997 -21.09 -9.44 -34.20
CA LEU A 997 -19.87 -8.70 -34.46
C LEU A 997 -18.73 -9.16 -33.53
N LYS A 998 -17.50 -8.94 -33.95
CA LYS A 998 -16.28 -9.19 -33.15
C LYS A 998 -15.87 -7.88 -32.46
N LEU A 999 -15.11 -8.00 -31.36
CA LEU A 999 -14.53 -6.84 -30.67
C LEU A 999 -13.69 -5.97 -31.60
N LYS A 1000 -12.97 -6.60 -32.54
CA LYS A 1000 -12.23 -5.92 -33.60
C LYS A 1000 -13.11 -4.99 -34.45
N ASP A 1001 -14.37 -5.31 -34.71
CA ASP A 1001 -15.26 -4.47 -35.51
C ASP A 1001 -15.58 -3.14 -34.82
N VAL A 1002 -15.70 -3.15 -33.48
CA VAL A 1002 -15.87 -1.93 -32.67
C VAL A 1002 -14.59 -1.12 -32.62
N PHE A 1003 -13.42 -1.77 -32.71
CA PHE A 1003 -12.14 -1.08 -32.78
C PHE A 1003 -11.86 -0.43 -34.13
N GLU A 1004 -12.21 -1.11 -35.22
CA GLU A 1004 -12.00 -0.59 -36.58
C GLU A 1004 -13.04 0.47 -36.97
N GLU A 1005 -14.27 0.37 -36.46
CA GLU A 1005 -15.36 1.32 -36.75
C GLU A 1005 -16.04 1.76 -35.44
N PRO A 1006 -15.38 2.56 -34.59
CA PRO A 1006 -15.82 2.85 -33.22
C PRO A 1006 -17.01 3.82 -33.10
N THR A 1007 -17.75 4.09 -34.17
CA THR A 1007 -18.92 4.98 -34.16
C THR A 1007 -20.21 4.21 -34.47
N PRO A 1008 -21.39 4.65 -33.96
CA PRO A 1008 -22.67 4.07 -34.36
C PRO A 1008 -22.87 4.00 -35.89
N ALA A 1009 -22.48 5.05 -36.62
CA ALA A 1009 -22.54 5.08 -38.08
C ALA A 1009 -21.55 4.08 -38.73
N GLY A 1010 -20.34 3.95 -38.20
CA GLY A 1010 -19.34 3.00 -38.67
C GLY A 1010 -19.77 1.54 -38.47
N LEU A 1011 -20.29 1.21 -37.28
CA LEU A 1011 -20.80 -0.12 -36.99
C LEU A 1011 -22.07 -0.44 -37.78
N ALA A 1012 -22.93 0.54 -38.05
CA ALA A 1012 -24.07 0.34 -38.96
C ALA A 1012 -23.60 -0.09 -40.36
N ARG A 1013 -22.51 0.50 -40.88
CA ARG A 1013 -21.92 0.05 -42.16
C ARG A 1013 -21.41 -1.38 -42.09
N ARG A 1014 -20.76 -1.77 -40.98
CA ARG A 1014 -20.28 -3.15 -40.76
C ARG A 1014 -21.41 -4.17 -40.69
N LEU A 1015 -22.47 -3.85 -39.93
CA LEU A 1015 -23.65 -4.71 -39.81
C LEU A 1015 -24.32 -4.94 -41.15
N ARG A 1016 -24.39 -3.90 -42.00
CA ARG A 1016 -24.91 -4.01 -43.38
C ARG A 1016 -24.03 -4.81 -44.33
N ALA A 1017 -22.73 -4.94 -44.03
CA ALA A 1017 -21.82 -5.76 -44.82
C ALA A 1017 -21.80 -7.22 -44.35
N ALA A 1018 -22.24 -7.47 -43.11
CA ALA A 1018 -22.23 -8.80 -42.48
C ALA A 1018 -23.59 -9.54 -42.57
N GLY A 1019 -24.67 -8.84 -42.92
CA GLY A 1019 -25.99 -9.39 -43.24
C GLY A 1019 -26.39 -9.07 -44.67
#